data_AF-A0A328NCB2-F1
#
_entry.id   AF-A0A328NCB2-F1
#
_cell.length_a   1.000
_cell.length_b   1.000
_cell.length_c   1.000
_cell.angle_alpha   90.00
_cell.angle_beta   90.00
_cell.angle_gamma   90.00
#
_symmetry.space_group_name_H-M   'P 1'
#
loop_
_entity.id
_entity.type
_entity.pdbx_description
1 polymer ?
#
loop_
_entity_poly.entity_id
_entity_poly.type
_entity_poly.pdbx_seq_one_letter_code
_entity_poly.pdbx_strand_id
1 'polypeptide(L)'
;MTGHGEVDMDVLSEELRREQKYFDVAWDHRERMRSNLGLAAGAAANSGAANRIKQDTQARLDRIGTAEEPVAFGRMDDEDGERFYIGHHAIFDDDSELLVMNWQAPAAARYYEASHADPRRLRLKRTFDCSMNRIVSFSDALFAQLADAVEELEAYEEISDALLSDLESNRTGTMQEIVRTIQASQFDLIRADADQLTIIQGGPGTGKTAIALHRVSWLLFNSLGNLTADDILMVGPSPTFTRYTRLVLPSLGDTSVAQVDVHQLHPPVKRGRQDDPAAVKLKGDGRMAGLVRRALYGRVGPAEGQHWVEVQVGNRTLSLPTEDLKPLVGRSRASTGTYSERRQLFRELLTELVSSRVRLDRGRLRLALDPAMDRLWPSYTPASFLRELYGSRDRLITASGDEFTAREVSVLHRRPAERLSDETWSDSDLAVLDELDHLINGVKSSYLHIVVDEAQDLSPMQLRAIARRSRNGSMTVVGDIAQSTGHWARDDWDDLLDHLPAELPHALEELHFGYRVPRQVFDLAARLLPIAAPDVEAPQVVRDGPADPTIHRVEDEDERASTAVRVAMDHASHGRSVAIICPATGREDLERQLTVRDVVWRAASAGDLGPGVNVVSPQESKGLEFDAVVVLEPDDIIAEDERGHRLLYVALTRTTRYLDIVCVRLPAELTDSPHDERARPGSGAAKPTSSGQDMAGDCGVSAFAGQKTTSDTQQSARPVSRRFVDLGAEEVVALLKETVAPNLWQAVLDRAGELLDQESAR
;
A
#
# COMPACT_ATOMS: atom_id res chain seq x y z
N MET A 1 8.45 48.50 26.66
CA MET A 1 7.93 48.75 25.30
C MET A 1 7.66 47.38 24.71
N THR A 2 6.43 46.91 24.89
CA THR A 2 5.93 45.60 24.49
C THR A 2 5.30 45.74 23.10
N GLY A 3 5.98 45.22 22.09
CA GLY A 3 5.41 45.01 20.76
C GLY A 3 5.56 43.53 20.45
N HIS A 4 4.53 42.74 20.77
CA HIS A 4 4.40 41.35 20.33
C HIS A 4 3.30 41.31 19.28
N GLY A 5 3.63 40.69 18.15
CA GLY A 5 2.87 40.76 16.91
C GLY A 5 1.57 39.99 17.00
N GLU A 6 0.45 40.72 16.92
CA GLU A 6 -0.71 40.24 16.19
C GLU A 6 -0.29 40.15 14.72
N VAL A 7 -0.11 38.93 14.20
CA VAL A 7 -0.05 38.73 12.74
C VAL A 7 -1.42 39.14 12.20
N ASP A 8 -1.43 40.26 11.48
CA ASP A 8 -2.62 40.97 11.02
C ASP A 8 -3.44 40.06 10.09
N MET A 9 -4.61 39.58 10.56
CA MET A 9 -5.49 38.66 9.83
C MET A 9 -5.89 39.20 8.44
N ASP A 10 -5.90 40.53 8.28
CA ASP A 10 -6.17 41.19 7.01
C ASP A 10 -5.05 40.95 5.98
N VAL A 11 -3.78 40.90 6.41
CA VAL A 11 -2.61 40.63 5.54
C VAL A 11 -2.62 39.19 5.04
N LEU A 12 -2.94 38.23 5.91
CA LEU A 12 -3.05 36.81 5.54
C LEU A 12 -4.16 36.60 4.50
N SER A 13 -5.29 37.31 4.66
CA SER A 13 -6.41 37.27 3.71
C SER A 13 -6.05 37.84 2.34
N GLU A 14 -5.21 38.87 2.29
CA GLU A 14 -4.79 39.52 1.05
C GLU A 14 -3.75 38.70 0.29
N GLU A 15 -2.81 38.06 1.00
CA GLU A 15 -1.90 37.12 0.38
C GLU A 15 -2.64 35.92 -0.21
N LEU A 16 -3.60 35.34 0.53
CA LEU A 16 -4.38 34.21 0.04
C LEU A 16 -5.13 34.55 -1.26
N ARG A 17 -5.69 35.78 -1.37
CA ARG A 17 -6.29 36.26 -2.63
C ARG A 17 -5.28 36.38 -3.76
N ARG A 18 -4.07 36.85 -3.49
CA ARG A 18 -3.00 36.97 -4.50
C ARG A 18 -2.54 35.62 -5.01
N GLU A 19 -2.32 34.66 -4.12
CA GLU A 19 -1.96 33.29 -4.49
C GLU A 19 -3.08 32.62 -5.27
N GLN A 20 -4.33 32.77 -4.81
CA GLN A 20 -5.48 32.20 -5.52
C GLN A 20 -5.59 32.77 -6.94
N LYS A 21 -5.35 34.07 -7.13
CA LYS A 21 -5.34 34.69 -8.46
C LYS A 21 -4.27 34.09 -9.38
N TYR A 22 -3.10 33.76 -8.84
CA TYR A 22 -2.06 33.08 -9.60
C TYR A 22 -2.49 31.65 -9.98
N PHE A 23 -3.07 30.92 -9.03
CA PHE A 23 -3.63 29.58 -9.24
C PHE A 23 -4.70 29.58 -10.32
N ASP A 24 -5.58 30.57 -10.34
CA ASP A 24 -6.64 30.71 -11.33
C ASP A 24 -6.06 30.93 -12.74
N VAL A 25 -5.04 31.81 -12.86
CA VAL A 25 -4.35 32.06 -14.14
C VAL A 25 -3.66 30.79 -14.66
N ALA A 26 -2.88 30.12 -13.82
CA ALA A 26 -2.21 28.87 -14.20
C ALA A 26 -3.21 27.78 -14.58
N TRP A 27 -4.36 27.72 -13.89
CA TRP A 27 -5.43 26.76 -14.17
C TRP A 27 -6.09 27.04 -15.53
N ASP A 28 -6.34 28.32 -15.85
CA ASP A 28 -6.87 28.73 -17.14
C ASP A 28 -5.91 28.34 -18.28
N HIS A 29 -4.60 28.52 -18.11
CA HIS A 29 -3.62 28.08 -19.11
C HIS A 29 -3.58 26.55 -19.24
N ARG A 30 -3.60 25.82 -18.13
CA ARG A 30 -3.69 24.35 -18.12
C ARG A 30 -4.92 23.85 -18.86
N GLU A 31 -6.09 24.40 -18.58
CA GLU A 31 -7.35 23.97 -19.19
C GLU A 31 -7.43 24.34 -20.67
N ARG A 32 -6.86 25.49 -21.07
CA ARG A 32 -6.69 25.84 -22.49
C ARG A 32 -5.79 24.85 -23.21
N MET A 33 -4.65 24.47 -22.63
CA MET A 33 -3.76 23.45 -23.20
C MET A 33 -4.48 22.09 -23.34
N ARG A 34 -5.21 21.65 -22.30
CA ARG A 34 -6.00 20.41 -22.32
C ARG A 34 -7.06 20.43 -23.40
N SER A 35 -7.82 21.52 -23.50
CA SER A 35 -8.87 21.70 -24.52
C SER A 35 -8.29 21.66 -25.93
N ASN A 36 -7.18 22.37 -26.18
CA ASN A 36 -6.51 22.37 -27.48
C ASN A 36 -6.00 20.97 -27.88
N LEU A 37 -5.41 20.23 -26.95
CA LEU A 37 -4.97 18.85 -27.17
C LEU A 37 -6.16 17.90 -27.40
N GLY A 38 -7.24 18.06 -26.65
CA GLY A 38 -8.47 17.28 -26.81
C GLY A 38 -9.14 17.50 -28.19
N LEU A 39 -9.19 18.74 -28.66
CA LEU A 39 -9.69 19.09 -30.00
C LEU A 39 -8.82 18.50 -31.11
N ALA A 40 -7.50 18.55 -30.96
CA ALA A 40 -6.56 17.93 -31.89
C ALA A 40 -6.74 16.39 -31.95
N ALA A 41 -7.02 15.74 -30.81
CA ALA A 41 -7.32 14.31 -30.74
C ALA A 41 -8.61 13.95 -31.52
N GLY A 42 -9.67 14.75 -31.35
CA GLY A 42 -10.96 14.54 -32.00
C GLY A 42 -10.91 14.70 -33.53
N ALA A 43 -10.01 15.54 -34.04
CA ALA A 43 -9.84 15.79 -35.48
C ALA A 43 -9.06 14.66 -36.21
N ALA A 44 -8.31 13.82 -35.51
CA ALA A 44 -7.42 12.80 -36.10
C ALA A 44 -8.11 11.44 -36.41
N ALA A 45 -9.44 11.38 -36.40
CA ALA A 45 -10.23 10.15 -36.35
C ALA A 45 -10.36 9.37 -37.68
N ASN A 46 -9.28 9.10 -38.43
CA ASN A 46 -9.31 8.19 -39.59
C ASN A 46 -8.14 7.17 -39.62
N SER A 47 -8.50 5.87 -39.57
CA SER A 47 -7.65 4.65 -39.74
C SER A 47 -6.68 4.29 -38.60
N GLY A 48 -6.11 3.07 -38.60
CA GLY A 48 -5.38 2.44 -37.47
C GLY A 48 -4.20 3.21 -36.85
N ALA A 49 -3.71 4.28 -37.49
CA ALA A 49 -2.84 5.28 -36.87
C ALA A 49 -3.52 6.06 -35.72
N ALA A 50 -4.85 6.10 -35.72
CA ALA A 50 -5.70 6.76 -34.73
C ALA A 50 -5.55 6.18 -33.33
N ASN A 51 -5.32 4.87 -33.16
CA ASN A 51 -5.09 4.31 -31.82
C ASN A 51 -3.77 4.79 -31.22
N ARG A 52 -2.71 4.88 -32.02
CA ARG A 52 -1.40 5.36 -31.58
C ARG A 52 -1.42 6.86 -31.33
N ILE A 53 -2.12 7.64 -32.16
CA ILE A 53 -2.34 9.08 -31.94
C ILE A 53 -3.20 9.30 -30.69
N LYS A 54 -4.22 8.47 -30.46
CA LYS A 54 -5.08 8.55 -29.27
C LYS A 54 -4.29 8.21 -28.00
N GLN A 55 -3.44 7.19 -28.03
CA GLN A 55 -2.54 6.87 -26.93
C GLN A 55 -1.51 7.98 -26.68
N ASP A 56 -0.87 8.51 -27.72
CA ASP A 56 0.09 9.62 -27.60
C ASP A 56 -0.58 10.90 -27.08
N THR A 57 -1.79 11.20 -27.56
CA THR A 57 -2.55 12.36 -27.09
C THR A 57 -3.02 12.15 -25.65
N GLN A 58 -3.44 10.94 -25.28
CA GLN A 58 -3.79 10.62 -23.89
C GLN A 58 -2.58 10.78 -22.98
N ALA A 59 -1.42 10.24 -23.35
CA ALA A 59 -0.19 10.40 -22.59
C ALA A 59 0.23 11.88 -22.43
N ARG A 60 -0.03 12.72 -23.44
CA ARG A 60 0.18 14.18 -23.33
C ARG A 60 -0.83 14.85 -22.40
N LEU A 61 -2.10 14.44 -22.43
CA LEU A 61 -3.12 14.95 -21.51
C LEU A 61 -2.81 14.56 -20.06
N ASP A 62 -2.31 13.35 -19.84
CA ASP A 62 -1.91 12.84 -18.52
C ASP A 62 -0.75 13.68 -17.94
N ARG A 63 0.19 14.15 -18.80
CA ARG A 63 1.29 15.03 -18.38
C ARG A 63 0.89 16.45 -18.00
N ILE A 64 -0.35 16.85 -18.28
CA ILE A 64 -0.86 18.20 -17.98
C ILE A 64 -1.66 18.19 -16.66
N GLY A 65 -2.05 17.02 -16.15
CA GLY A 65 -2.86 16.88 -14.94
C GLY A 65 -4.36 17.10 -15.15
N THR A 66 -5.19 16.76 -14.17
CA THR A 66 -6.66 16.84 -14.25
C THR A 66 -7.23 18.15 -13.73
N ALA A 67 -8.49 18.47 -14.07
CA ALA A 67 -9.15 19.69 -13.60
C ALA A 67 -9.38 19.71 -12.07
N GLU A 68 -9.46 18.52 -11.47
CA GLU A 68 -9.68 18.31 -10.03
C GLU A 68 -8.38 18.45 -9.21
N GLU A 69 -7.22 18.47 -9.86
CA GLU A 69 -5.93 18.67 -9.19
C GLU A 69 -5.58 20.15 -9.06
N PRO A 70 -4.97 20.58 -7.94
CA PRO A 70 -4.38 21.91 -7.83
C PRO A 70 -3.26 22.08 -8.86
N VAL A 71 -3.10 23.29 -9.38
CA VAL A 71 -1.99 23.60 -10.31
C VAL A 71 -0.62 23.56 -9.65
N ALA A 72 -0.53 23.91 -8.36
CA ALA A 72 0.70 23.87 -7.57
C ALA A 72 0.40 23.46 -6.13
N PHE A 73 1.37 22.83 -5.47
CA PHE A 73 1.32 22.52 -4.03
C PHE A 73 2.38 23.29 -3.24
N GLY A 74 3.34 23.93 -3.91
CA GLY A 74 4.39 24.69 -3.25
C GLY A 74 4.85 25.92 -4.01
N ARG A 75 5.57 26.80 -3.31
CA ARG A 75 6.34 27.92 -3.91
C ARG A 75 7.70 28.04 -3.23
N MET A 76 8.74 28.35 -3.99
CA MET A 76 10.02 28.79 -3.47
C MET A 76 10.35 30.19 -4.00
N ASP A 77 10.85 31.03 -3.11
CA ASP A 77 11.44 32.32 -3.44
C ASP A 77 12.93 32.25 -3.18
N ASP A 78 13.75 32.62 -4.16
CA ASP A 78 15.20 32.71 -3.97
C ASP A 78 15.63 34.05 -3.32
N GLU A 79 16.92 34.15 -3.02
CA GLU A 79 17.55 35.39 -2.52
C GLU A 79 17.57 36.52 -3.56
N ASP A 80 17.55 36.18 -4.85
CA ASP A 80 17.54 37.12 -5.98
C ASP A 80 16.14 37.70 -6.25
N GLY A 81 15.11 37.18 -5.57
CA GLY A 81 13.72 37.62 -5.65
C GLY A 81 12.88 36.88 -6.71
N GLU A 82 13.44 35.87 -7.38
CA GLU A 82 12.71 35.01 -8.31
C GLU A 82 11.76 34.08 -7.56
N ARG A 83 10.60 33.80 -8.16
CA ARG A 83 9.52 33.00 -7.57
C ARG A 83 9.21 31.83 -8.48
N PHE A 84 9.24 30.64 -7.90
CA PHE A 84 8.94 29.40 -8.62
C PHE A 84 7.80 28.67 -7.92
N TYR A 85 6.70 28.45 -8.61
CA TYR A 85 5.62 27.59 -8.17
C TYR A 85 5.96 26.14 -8.53
N ILE A 86 5.73 25.21 -7.59
CA ILE A 86 6.02 23.79 -7.74
C ILE A 86 4.70 23.01 -7.77
N GLY A 87 4.53 22.19 -8.79
CA GLY A 87 3.34 21.36 -8.98
C GLY A 87 3.68 19.98 -9.55
N HIS A 88 2.66 19.13 -9.66
CA HIS A 88 2.80 17.79 -10.26
C HIS A 88 3.16 17.86 -11.74
N HIS A 89 2.71 18.91 -12.43
CA HIS A 89 2.86 19.09 -13.86
C HIS A 89 3.49 20.44 -14.19
N ALA A 90 4.26 20.47 -15.28
CA ALA A 90 4.77 21.74 -15.78
C ALA A 90 3.65 22.48 -16.50
N ILE A 91 3.44 23.75 -16.14
CA ILE A 91 2.43 24.61 -16.77
C ILE A 91 3.16 25.80 -17.38
N PHE A 92 2.89 26.05 -18.66
CA PHE A 92 3.42 27.18 -19.41
C PHE A 92 2.29 28.10 -19.81
N ASP A 93 2.58 29.39 -19.94
CA ASP A 93 1.64 30.33 -20.52
C ASP A 93 1.64 30.28 -22.06
N ASP A 94 0.93 31.21 -22.69
CA ASP A 94 0.81 31.25 -24.16
C ASP A 94 2.12 31.68 -24.85
N ASP A 95 3.04 32.34 -24.12
CA ASP A 95 4.36 32.78 -24.58
C ASP A 95 5.46 31.74 -24.29
N SER A 96 5.08 30.56 -23.77
CA SER A 96 5.98 29.47 -23.33
C SER A 96 6.84 29.82 -22.11
N GLU A 97 6.43 30.81 -21.32
CA GLU A 97 7.05 31.08 -20.02
C GLU A 97 6.53 30.09 -18.97
N LEU A 98 7.43 29.66 -18.07
CA LEU A 98 7.10 28.67 -17.05
C LEU A 98 6.28 29.32 -15.92
N LEU A 99 5.03 28.90 -15.77
CA LEU A 99 4.18 29.30 -14.63
C LEU A 99 4.37 28.36 -13.45
N VAL A 100 4.29 27.05 -13.70
CA VAL A 100 4.47 26.03 -12.66
C VAL A 100 5.55 25.06 -13.08
N MET A 101 6.56 24.90 -12.24
CA MET A 101 7.64 23.93 -12.39
C MET A 101 7.16 22.55 -11.93
N ASN A 102 7.45 21.53 -12.74
CA ASN A 102 7.27 20.15 -12.32
C ASN A 102 8.25 19.84 -11.17
N TRP A 103 7.73 19.28 -10.09
CA TRP A 103 8.49 18.85 -8.92
C TRP A 103 9.65 17.90 -9.19
N GLN A 104 9.60 17.15 -10.29
CA GLN A 104 10.64 16.20 -10.71
C GLN A 104 11.84 16.89 -11.37
N ALA A 105 11.73 18.19 -11.72
CA ALA A 105 12.79 18.93 -12.37
C ALA A 105 14.00 19.11 -11.44
N PRO A 106 15.26 18.97 -11.92
CA PRO A 106 16.45 19.20 -11.08
C PRO A 106 16.47 20.56 -10.39
N ALA A 107 15.90 21.59 -11.01
CA ALA A 107 15.78 22.92 -10.40
C ALA A 107 14.83 22.94 -9.18
N ALA A 108 13.82 22.06 -9.14
CA ALA A 108 12.87 21.92 -8.02
C ALA A 108 13.47 21.19 -6.82
N ALA A 109 14.62 20.51 -6.96
CA ALA A 109 15.28 19.81 -5.84
C ALA A 109 15.54 20.74 -4.65
N ARG A 110 15.85 22.03 -4.92
CA ARG A 110 16.04 23.06 -3.88
C ARG A 110 14.81 23.21 -2.97
N TYR A 111 13.60 23.02 -3.50
CA TYR A 111 12.36 23.09 -2.71
C TYR A 111 12.33 22.01 -1.61
N TYR A 112 12.91 20.84 -1.86
CA TYR A 112 12.91 19.70 -0.94
C TYR A 112 14.16 19.66 -0.05
N GLU A 113 15.32 20.00 -0.60
CA GLU A 113 16.62 19.92 0.08
C GLU A 113 16.89 21.09 1.02
N ALA A 114 16.25 22.26 0.80
CA ALA A 114 16.51 23.44 1.60
C ALA A 114 16.09 23.25 3.07
N SER A 115 17.04 23.49 3.97
CA SER A 115 16.89 23.47 5.43
C SER A 115 17.31 24.82 6.02
N HIS A 116 17.08 25.05 7.31
CA HIS A 116 17.56 26.29 7.97
C HIS A 116 19.11 26.36 7.95
N ALA A 117 19.79 25.22 8.08
CA ALA A 117 21.26 25.12 8.09
C ALA A 117 21.87 25.27 6.68
N ASP A 118 21.18 24.77 5.66
CA ASP A 118 21.54 24.95 4.25
C ASP A 118 20.30 25.37 3.44
N PRO A 119 20.04 26.70 3.32
CA PRO A 119 18.87 27.22 2.62
C PRO A 119 18.89 26.99 1.11
N ARG A 120 19.99 26.51 0.52
CA ARG A 120 20.14 26.32 -0.95
C ARG A 120 19.81 27.58 -1.76
N ARG A 121 20.13 28.76 -1.21
CA ARG A 121 19.80 30.11 -1.72
C ARG A 121 18.30 30.43 -1.75
N LEU A 122 17.49 29.70 -1.00
CA LEU A 122 16.08 30.00 -0.82
C LEU A 122 15.90 30.97 0.35
N ARG A 123 15.10 32.01 0.11
CA ARG A 123 14.66 32.95 1.14
C ARG A 123 13.39 32.47 1.82
N LEU A 124 12.44 31.95 1.04
CA LEU A 124 11.14 31.51 1.49
C LEU A 124 10.74 30.23 0.78
N LYS A 125 10.19 29.28 1.54
CA LYS A 125 9.43 28.15 1.04
C LYS A 125 7.98 28.27 1.51
N ARG A 126 7.03 28.00 0.65
CA ARG A 126 5.59 27.99 0.95
C ARG A 126 5.01 26.65 0.54
N THR A 127 4.12 26.11 1.35
CA THR A 127 3.35 24.90 1.07
C THR A 127 1.88 25.24 1.12
N PHE A 128 1.11 24.84 0.11
CA PHE A 128 -0.31 25.14 -0.04
C PHE A 128 -1.15 23.92 0.33
N ASP A 129 -2.19 24.15 1.15
CA ASP A 129 -3.28 23.20 1.35
C ASP A 129 -4.41 23.57 0.40
N CYS A 130 -4.72 22.68 -0.53
CA CYS A 130 -5.68 22.95 -1.60
C CYS A 130 -6.85 21.95 -1.58
N SER A 131 -8.05 22.46 -1.84
CA SER A 131 -9.21 21.66 -2.22
C SER A 131 -9.49 21.92 -3.70
N MET A 132 -9.20 20.95 -4.55
CA MET A 132 -9.07 21.17 -6.00
C MET A 132 -8.10 22.32 -6.29
N ASN A 133 -8.47 23.28 -7.14
CA ASN A 133 -7.65 24.46 -7.43
C ASN A 133 -7.84 25.63 -6.44
N ARG A 134 -8.52 25.40 -5.31
CA ARG A 134 -8.77 26.45 -4.30
C ARG A 134 -7.83 26.28 -3.11
N ILE A 135 -7.09 27.33 -2.78
CA ILE A 135 -6.21 27.38 -1.61
C ILE A 135 -7.08 27.55 -0.35
N VAL A 136 -6.97 26.59 0.56
CA VAL A 136 -7.63 26.60 1.87
C VAL A 136 -6.74 27.28 2.90
N SER A 137 -5.46 26.92 2.93
CA SER A 137 -4.43 27.49 3.81
C SER A 137 -3.06 27.37 3.16
N PHE A 138 -2.06 28.05 3.73
CA PHE A 138 -0.66 27.84 3.38
C PHE A 138 0.23 27.96 4.62
N SER A 139 1.42 27.38 4.55
CA SER A 139 2.45 27.49 5.58
C SER A 139 3.76 27.99 4.98
N ASP A 140 4.41 28.91 5.68
CA ASP A 140 5.66 29.55 5.24
C ASP A 140 6.87 29.12 6.06
N ALA A 141 7.98 29.08 5.35
CA ALA A 141 9.27 28.63 5.77
C ALA A 141 10.32 29.69 5.44
N LEU A 142 10.55 30.62 6.37
CA LEU A 142 11.53 31.71 6.23
C LEU A 142 12.89 31.27 6.79
N PHE A 143 13.84 30.94 5.91
CA PHE A 143 15.10 30.30 6.32
C PHE A 143 15.98 31.20 7.20
N ALA A 144 15.99 32.51 6.96
CA ALA A 144 16.73 33.47 7.80
C ALA A 144 16.19 33.54 9.24
N GLN A 145 14.87 33.58 9.41
CA GLN A 145 14.25 33.63 10.75
C GLN A 145 14.42 32.32 11.52
N LEU A 146 14.49 31.20 10.81
CA LEU A 146 14.72 29.89 11.41
C LEU A 146 16.17 29.70 11.84
N ALA A 147 17.13 30.20 11.05
CA ALA A 147 18.53 30.22 11.45
C ALA A 147 18.75 31.07 12.70
N ASP A 148 18.16 32.27 12.74
CA ASP A 148 18.22 33.16 13.91
C ASP A 148 17.56 32.51 15.16
N ALA A 149 16.41 31.85 15.00
CA ALA A 149 15.72 31.18 16.09
C ALA A 149 16.49 29.97 16.65
N VAL A 150 17.19 29.21 15.79
CA VAL A 150 18.03 28.08 16.21
C VAL A 150 19.30 28.58 16.91
N GLU A 151 19.95 29.61 16.39
CA GLU A 151 21.14 30.21 17.02
C GLU A 151 20.81 30.85 18.39
N GLU A 152 19.64 31.48 18.52
CA GLU A 152 19.15 32.02 19.78
C GLU A 152 18.83 30.90 20.81
N LEU A 153 18.33 29.74 20.36
CA LEU A 153 18.10 28.56 21.21
C LEU A 153 19.39 27.90 21.68
N GLU A 154 20.43 27.82 20.83
CA GLU A 154 21.74 27.26 21.19
C GLU A 154 22.54 28.14 22.16
N ALA A 155 22.22 29.44 22.25
CA ALA A 155 22.90 30.39 23.13
C ALA A 155 22.46 30.35 24.61
N TYR A 156 21.36 29.66 24.95
CA TYR A 156 20.90 29.49 26.34
C TYR A 156 21.48 28.20 26.97
N GLU A 157 22.60 28.32 27.69
CA GLU A 157 23.24 27.20 28.44
C GLU A 157 22.39 26.68 29.63
N GLU A 158 21.37 27.41 30.10
CA GLU A 158 20.39 26.95 31.09
C GLU A 158 18.97 27.29 30.63
N ILE A 159 18.27 26.28 30.12
CA ILE A 159 16.88 26.40 29.68
C ILE A 159 15.98 26.45 30.91
N SER A 160 15.24 27.56 31.11
CA SER A 160 14.22 27.66 32.17
C SER A 160 12.88 27.11 31.70
N ASP A 161 12.15 26.39 32.57
CA ASP A 161 10.81 25.85 32.31
C ASP A 161 9.80 26.91 31.83
N ALA A 162 10.00 28.18 32.19
CA ALA A 162 9.16 29.29 31.74
C ALA A 162 9.40 29.67 30.27
N LEU A 163 10.65 29.54 29.77
CA LEU A 163 11.00 29.75 28.36
C LEU A 163 10.55 28.56 27.50
N LEU A 164 10.65 27.34 28.03
CA LEU A 164 10.08 26.14 27.41
C LEU A 164 8.56 26.23 27.27
N SER A 165 7.87 26.72 28.30
CA SER A 165 6.41 26.93 28.26
C SER A 165 5.99 28.04 27.26
N ASP A 166 6.82 29.08 27.06
CA ASP A 166 6.56 30.12 26.05
C ASP A 166 6.86 29.62 24.63
N LEU A 167 7.88 28.77 24.44
CA LEU A 167 8.20 28.10 23.18
C LEU A 167 7.16 27.04 22.79
N GLU A 168 6.62 26.31 23.76
CA GLU A 168 5.50 25.37 23.56
C GLU A 168 4.19 26.10 23.16
N SER A 169 4.06 27.38 23.50
CA SER A 169 2.93 28.20 23.05
C SER A 169 3.05 28.66 21.58
N ASN A 170 4.27 28.67 21.02
CA ASN A 170 4.58 28.98 19.62
C ASN A 170 4.91 27.71 18.80
N ARG A 171 3.94 26.80 18.77
CA ARG A 171 3.92 25.44 18.18
C ARG A 171 4.20 25.29 16.66
N THR A 172 5.00 26.15 16.04
CA THR A 172 5.19 26.16 14.56
C THR A 172 6.64 26.06 14.07
N GLY A 173 7.66 26.44 14.86
CA GLY A 173 9.05 26.49 14.39
C GLY A 173 9.75 25.12 14.30
N THR A 174 9.85 24.41 15.42
CA THR A 174 10.63 23.16 15.55
C THR A 174 9.97 21.97 14.83
N MET A 175 8.64 21.94 14.77
CA MET A 175 7.89 20.90 14.04
C MET A 175 8.05 21.05 12.51
N GLN A 176 8.14 22.28 12.00
CA GLN A 176 8.44 22.52 10.58
C GLN A 176 9.87 22.12 10.22
N GLU A 177 10.81 22.21 11.15
CA GLU A 177 12.21 21.88 10.97
C GLU A 177 12.42 20.37 10.82
N ILE A 178 11.77 19.57 11.67
CA ILE A 178 11.80 18.11 11.53
C ILE A 178 11.06 17.67 10.26
N VAL A 179 9.89 18.25 9.94
CA VAL A 179 9.18 17.98 8.67
C VAL A 179 10.04 18.34 7.44
N ARG A 180 10.92 19.32 7.52
CA ARG A 180 11.85 19.68 6.42
C ARG A 180 13.06 18.74 6.31
N THR A 181 13.64 18.32 7.43
CA THR A 181 14.72 17.29 7.42
C THR A 181 14.20 15.92 6.98
N ILE A 182 12.94 15.62 7.31
CA ILE A 182 12.19 14.47 6.78
C ILE A 182 12.05 14.56 5.26
N GLN A 183 11.66 15.73 4.72
CA GLN A 183 11.55 15.89 3.27
C GLN A 183 12.90 15.77 2.56
N ALA A 184 14.00 16.28 3.13
CA ALA A 184 15.33 16.18 2.52
C ALA A 184 15.88 14.75 2.52
N SER A 185 15.87 14.05 3.66
CA SER A 185 16.32 12.64 3.75
C SER A 185 15.46 11.69 2.90
N GLN A 186 14.14 11.90 2.87
CA GLN A 186 13.25 11.14 1.99
C GLN A 186 13.50 11.46 0.51
N PHE A 187 13.82 12.72 0.17
CA PHE A 187 14.17 13.11 -1.19
C PHE A 187 15.47 12.44 -1.65
N ASP A 188 16.43 12.23 -0.75
CA ASP A 188 17.66 11.47 -1.01
C ASP A 188 17.38 10.02 -1.40
N LEU A 189 16.43 9.38 -0.73
CA LEU A 189 15.95 8.04 -1.08
C LEU A 189 15.18 8.04 -2.41
N ILE A 190 14.39 9.08 -2.69
CA ILE A 190 13.67 9.22 -3.95
C ILE A 190 14.64 9.35 -5.14
N ARG A 191 15.73 10.11 -4.98
CA ARG A 191 16.74 10.37 -6.03
C ARG A 191 17.88 9.35 -6.11
N ALA A 192 17.92 8.38 -5.18
CA ALA A 192 18.99 7.38 -5.17
C ALA A 192 19.05 6.65 -6.53
N ASP A 193 20.23 6.22 -6.94
CA ASP A 193 20.45 5.60 -8.26
C ASP A 193 19.50 4.42 -8.50
N ALA A 194 19.07 4.18 -9.74
CA ALA A 194 18.28 3.03 -10.12
C ALA A 194 19.10 1.73 -10.06
N ASP A 195 20.41 1.80 -10.36
CA ASP A 195 21.28 0.62 -10.53
C ASP A 195 21.76 0.03 -9.19
N GLN A 196 20.81 -0.23 -8.29
CA GLN A 196 21.02 -0.83 -6.97
C GLN A 196 19.78 -1.59 -6.50
N LEU A 197 19.97 -2.43 -5.49
CA LEU A 197 18.91 -2.98 -4.65
C LEU A 197 18.83 -2.14 -3.38
N THR A 198 17.85 -1.23 -3.31
CA THR A 198 17.63 -0.38 -2.13
C THR A 198 16.56 -1.00 -1.26
N ILE A 199 16.86 -1.25 0.02
CA ILE A 199 15.90 -1.64 1.06
C ILE A 199 15.60 -0.40 1.89
N ILE A 200 14.33 -0.01 1.95
CA ILE A 200 13.84 1.09 2.79
C ILE A 200 13.09 0.49 3.97
N GLN A 201 13.78 0.44 5.11
CA GLN A 201 13.21 0.08 6.40
C GLN A 201 12.56 1.33 6.99
N GLY A 202 11.38 1.18 7.58
CA GLY A 202 10.78 2.29 8.32
C GLY A 202 9.72 1.81 9.27
N GLY A 203 9.23 2.67 10.15
CA GLY A 203 8.18 2.33 11.10
C GLY A 203 6.74 2.70 10.67
N PRO A 204 5.75 2.46 11.53
CA PRO A 204 4.38 2.91 11.30
C PRO A 204 4.31 4.41 11.02
N GLY A 205 3.63 4.77 9.93
CA GLY A 205 3.39 6.17 9.60
C GLY A 205 4.59 6.99 9.12
N THR A 206 5.71 6.36 8.73
CA THR A 206 6.90 7.03 8.18
C THR A 206 6.83 7.32 6.68
N GLY A 207 5.76 6.92 5.99
CA GLY A 207 5.56 7.25 4.57
C GLY A 207 6.27 6.34 3.57
N LYS A 208 6.80 5.20 4.00
CA LYS A 208 7.42 4.13 3.19
C LYS A 208 6.86 3.96 1.78
N THR A 209 5.57 3.62 1.66
CA THR A 209 4.90 3.42 0.36
C THR A 209 4.92 4.68 -0.49
N ALA A 210 4.70 5.85 0.11
CA ALA A 210 4.72 7.12 -0.62
C ALA A 210 6.12 7.38 -1.20
N ILE A 211 7.18 7.15 -0.42
CA ILE A 211 8.56 7.27 -0.89
C ILE A 211 8.81 6.33 -2.08
N ALA A 212 8.36 5.08 -2.00
CA ALA A 212 8.46 4.11 -3.08
C ALA A 212 7.79 4.59 -4.37
N LEU A 213 6.57 5.15 -4.26
CA LEU A 213 5.80 5.70 -5.37
C LEU A 213 6.47 6.94 -5.99
N HIS A 214 6.91 7.87 -5.14
CA HIS A 214 7.63 9.06 -5.59
C HIS A 214 8.97 8.69 -6.25
N ARG A 215 9.66 7.67 -5.75
CA ARG A 215 10.88 7.13 -6.34
C ARG A 215 10.64 6.58 -7.75
N VAL A 216 9.59 5.77 -7.95
CA VAL A 216 9.20 5.30 -9.29
C VAL A 216 8.98 6.47 -10.25
N SER A 217 8.23 7.47 -9.79
CA SER A 217 7.92 8.65 -10.57
C SER A 217 9.17 9.47 -10.91
N TRP A 218 10.06 9.67 -9.94
CA TRP A 218 11.34 10.34 -10.13
C TRP A 218 12.25 9.60 -11.12
N LEU A 219 12.34 8.27 -11.00
CA LEU A 219 13.11 7.42 -11.90
C LEU A 219 12.59 7.53 -13.34
N LEU A 220 11.27 7.44 -13.55
CA LEU A 220 10.67 7.58 -14.89
C LEU A 220 10.96 8.94 -15.53
N PHE A 221 10.87 10.01 -14.75
CA PHE A 221 11.14 11.36 -15.25
C PHE A 221 12.61 11.59 -15.57
N ASN A 222 13.53 11.14 -14.70
CA ASN A 222 14.96 11.46 -14.78
C ASN A 222 15.79 10.45 -15.58
N SER A 223 15.22 9.33 -16.03
CA SER A 223 15.95 8.30 -16.78
C SER A 223 16.31 8.67 -18.23
N LEU A 224 16.05 9.90 -18.69
CA LEU A 224 16.35 10.38 -20.05
C LEU A 224 15.88 9.44 -21.19
N GLY A 225 14.80 8.68 -20.95
CA GLY A 225 14.25 7.70 -21.89
C GLY A 225 14.83 6.28 -21.82
N ASN A 226 15.77 6.00 -20.92
CA ASN A 226 16.31 4.65 -20.67
C ASN A 226 15.33 3.75 -19.92
N LEU A 227 14.42 4.34 -19.17
CA LEU A 227 13.40 3.65 -18.38
C LEU A 227 12.03 4.12 -18.89
N THR A 228 11.16 3.18 -19.23
CA THR A 228 9.76 3.46 -19.53
C THR A 228 8.86 2.80 -18.48
N ALA A 229 7.60 3.23 -18.40
CA ALA A 229 6.66 2.65 -17.45
C ALA A 229 6.45 1.13 -17.63
N ASP A 230 6.60 0.62 -18.86
CA ASP A 230 6.54 -0.80 -19.17
C ASP A 230 7.75 -1.59 -18.62
N ASP A 231 8.84 -0.89 -18.29
CA ASP A 231 10.04 -1.47 -17.68
C ASP A 231 10.00 -1.49 -16.15
N ILE A 232 8.93 -0.99 -15.51
CA ILE A 232 8.76 -0.98 -14.05
C ILE A 232 7.63 -1.91 -13.62
N LEU A 233 7.89 -2.71 -12.60
CA LEU A 233 6.88 -3.50 -11.90
C LEU A 233 6.74 -3.05 -10.45
N MET A 234 5.52 -2.75 -10.02
CA MET A 234 5.19 -2.57 -8.62
C MET A 234 4.43 -3.80 -8.09
N VAL A 235 4.97 -4.42 -7.05
CA VAL A 235 4.41 -5.59 -6.39
C VAL A 235 3.93 -5.18 -5.00
N GLY A 236 2.64 -5.38 -4.74
CA GLY A 236 2.02 -5.10 -3.46
C GLY A 236 1.51 -6.36 -2.74
N PRO A 237 1.19 -6.24 -1.44
CA PRO A 237 0.73 -7.36 -0.62
C PRO A 237 -0.73 -7.75 -0.88
N SER A 238 -1.56 -6.84 -1.40
CA SER A 238 -3.00 -7.06 -1.52
C SER A 238 -3.66 -6.32 -2.69
N PRO A 239 -4.84 -6.76 -3.14
CA PRO A 239 -5.62 -6.03 -4.14
C PRO A 239 -6.06 -4.63 -3.70
N THR A 240 -6.24 -4.40 -2.39
CA THR A 240 -6.58 -3.07 -1.83
C THR A 240 -5.43 -2.11 -2.02
N PHE A 241 -4.21 -2.56 -1.73
CA PHE A 241 -2.99 -1.80 -1.99
C PHE A 241 -2.87 -1.42 -3.46
N THR A 242 -3.03 -2.38 -4.38
CA THR A 242 -2.97 -2.12 -5.83
C THR A 242 -4.02 -1.09 -6.27
N ARG A 243 -5.18 -1.06 -5.60
CA ARG A 243 -6.24 -0.07 -5.89
C ARG A 243 -5.82 1.33 -5.45
N TYR A 244 -5.23 1.45 -4.26
CA TYR A 244 -4.69 2.71 -3.74
C TYR A 244 -3.57 3.26 -4.63
N THR A 245 -2.59 2.43 -5.00
CA THR A 245 -1.46 2.87 -5.83
C THR A 245 -1.89 3.30 -7.23
N ARG A 246 -2.97 2.71 -7.77
CA ARG A 246 -3.60 3.14 -9.04
C ARG A 246 -4.26 4.51 -8.97
N LEU A 247 -4.58 5.02 -7.78
CA LEU A 247 -5.08 6.38 -7.60
C LEU A 247 -3.93 7.38 -7.47
N VAL A 248 -2.84 6.98 -6.80
CA VAL A 248 -1.72 7.89 -6.50
C VAL A 248 -0.76 8.06 -7.67
N LEU A 249 -0.34 6.99 -8.35
CA LEU A 249 0.65 7.12 -9.46
C LEU A 249 0.19 8.03 -10.61
N PRO A 250 -1.08 7.97 -11.06
CA PRO A 250 -1.57 8.93 -12.06
C PRO A 250 -1.48 10.39 -11.62
N SER A 251 -1.76 10.68 -10.35
CA SER A 251 -1.62 12.04 -9.79
C SER A 251 -0.17 12.53 -9.74
N LEU A 252 0.79 11.60 -9.79
CA LEU A 252 2.22 11.90 -9.92
C LEU A 252 2.67 12.03 -11.39
N GLY A 253 1.77 11.80 -12.35
CA GLY A 253 2.02 11.89 -13.79
C GLY A 253 2.31 10.55 -14.49
N ASP A 254 2.18 9.43 -13.79
CA ASP A 254 2.56 8.10 -14.28
C ASP A 254 1.37 7.14 -14.36
N THR A 255 0.82 6.94 -15.56
CA THR A 255 -0.43 6.18 -15.77
C THR A 255 -0.25 4.72 -16.19
N SER A 256 0.94 4.32 -16.65
CA SER A 256 1.18 3.03 -17.32
C SER A 256 2.06 2.04 -16.57
N VAL A 257 2.46 2.32 -15.33
CA VAL A 257 3.29 1.40 -14.53
C VAL A 257 2.52 0.11 -14.24
N ALA A 258 3.15 -1.04 -14.48
CA ALA A 258 2.56 -2.34 -14.17
C ALA A 258 2.44 -2.52 -12.65
N GLN A 259 1.22 -2.69 -12.14
CA GLN A 259 0.94 -2.85 -10.71
C GLN A 259 0.21 -4.17 -10.49
N VAL A 260 0.82 -5.06 -9.71
CA VAL A 260 0.31 -6.40 -9.42
C VAL A 260 0.33 -6.68 -7.93
N ASP A 261 -0.62 -7.49 -7.50
CA ASP A 261 -0.57 -8.14 -6.18
C ASP A 261 0.36 -9.36 -6.25
N VAL A 262 1.05 -9.68 -5.16
CA VAL A 262 1.95 -10.85 -5.10
C VAL A 262 1.23 -12.15 -5.46
N HIS A 263 -0.07 -12.25 -5.15
CA HIS A 263 -0.92 -13.38 -5.49
C HIS A 263 -1.44 -13.35 -6.94
N GLN A 264 -0.94 -12.47 -7.80
CA GLN A 264 -1.25 -12.40 -9.24
C GLN A 264 -0.03 -12.65 -10.13
N LEU A 265 1.13 -12.98 -9.55
CA LEU A 265 2.32 -13.29 -10.34
C LEU A 265 2.19 -14.63 -11.11
N HIS A 266 1.32 -15.54 -10.64
CA HIS A 266 1.18 -16.89 -11.17
C HIS A 266 0.21 -16.99 -12.38
N PRO A 267 0.20 -18.11 -13.14
CA PRO A 267 -0.79 -18.34 -14.19
C PRO A 267 -2.23 -18.39 -13.65
N PRO A 268 -3.24 -17.90 -14.38
CA PRO A 268 -4.61 -17.81 -13.86
C PRO A 268 -5.16 -19.19 -13.45
N VAL A 269 -5.59 -19.29 -12.19
CA VAL A 269 -6.20 -20.51 -11.61
C VAL A 269 -7.35 -20.16 -10.67
N LYS A 270 -8.23 -21.15 -10.41
CA LYS A 270 -9.33 -21.00 -9.45
C LYS A 270 -8.81 -21.04 -8.01
N ARG A 271 -8.99 -19.95 -7.27
CA ARG A 271 -8.57 -19.79 -5.87
C ARG A 271 -9.71 -20.13 -4.90
N GLY A 272 -9.39 -20.25 -3.61
CA GLY A 272 -10.38 -20.39 -2.53
C GLY A 272 -10.15 -21.57 -1.58
N ARG A 273 -9.04 -22.29 -1.72
CA ARG A 273 -8.65 -23.32 -0.75
C ARG A 273 -7.88 -22.67 0.41
N GLN A 274 -8.20 -23.05 1.63
CA GLN A 274 -7.40 -22.72 2.81
C GLN A 274 -6.46 -23.89 3.13
N ASP A 275 -5.26 -23.54 3.57
CA ASP A 275 -4.22 -24.49 3.96
C ASP A 275 -3.88 -24.30 5.43
N ASP A 276 -3.49 -25.39 6.09
CA ASP A 276 -2.98 -25.33 7.45
C ASP A 276 -1.66 -24.53 7.51
N PRO A 277 -1.33 -23.86 8.63
CA PRO A 277 -0.10 -23.06 8.75
C PRO A 277 1.18 -23.82 8.42
N ALA A 278 1.25 -25.12 8.76
CA ALA A 278 2.37 -25.97 8.42
C ALA A 278 2.55 -26.17 6.90
N ALA A 279 1.44 -26.26 6.15
CA ALA A 279 1.47 -26.37 4.70
C ALA A 279 1.86 -25.03 4.06
N VAL A 280 1.35 -23.90 4.58
CA VAL A 280 1.71 -22.57 4.10
C VAL A 280 3.20 -22.30 4.26
N LYS A 281 3.74 -22.59 5.45
CA LYS A 281 5.18 -22.49 5.70
C LYS A 281 5.95 -23.38 4.71
N LEU A 282 5.65 -24.67 4.64
CA LEU A 282 6.37 -25.60 3.77
C LEU A 282 6.33 -25.24 2.28
N LYS A 283 5.17 -24.78 1.76
CA LYS A 283 5.02 -24.41 0.35
C LYS A 283 5.73 -23.10 -0.01
N GLY A 284 5.90 -22.20 0.95
CA GLY A 284 6.67 -20.97 0.79
C GLY A 284 8.19 -21.16 0.87
N ASP A 285 8.67 -22.33 1.31
CA ASP A 285 10.09 -22.64 1.50
C ASP A 285 10.83 -22.75 0.17
N GLY A 286 12.04 -22.17 0.07
CA GLY A 286 12.89 -22.24 -1.11
C GLY A 286 13.24 -23.68 -1.54
N ARG A 287 13.25 -24.64 -0.61
CA ARG A 287 13.44 -26.09 -0.92
C ARG A 287 12.39 -26.61 -1.90
N MET A 288 11.19 -26.02 -1.94
CA MET A 288 10.13 -26.42 -2.86
C MET A 288 10.54 -26.29 -4.33
N ALA A 289 11.35 -25.29 -4.68
CA ALA A 289 11.88 -25.14 -6.03
C ALA A 289 12.70 -26.37 -6.46
N GLY A 290 13.52 -26.89 -5.55
CA GLY A 290 14.27 -28.14 -5.75
C GLY A 290 13.36 -29.35 -5.94
N LEU A 291 12.37 -29.49 -5.05
CA LEU A 291 11.40 -30.58 -5.08
C LEU A 291 10.61 -30.61 -6.39
N VAL A 292 10.00 -29.49 -6.81
CA VAL A 292 9.17 -29.47 -8.02
C VAL A 292 9.99 -29.69 -9.28
N ARG A 293 11.23 -29.17 -9.33
CA ARG A 293 12.16 -29.43 -10.43
C ARG A 293 12.52 -30.91 -10.52
N ARG A 294 12.87 -31.55 -9.40
CA ARG A 294 13.16 -32.99 -9.34
C ARG A 294 11.94 -33.81 -9.76
N ALA A 295 10.76 -33.48 -9.24
CA ALA A 295 9.51 -34.13 -9.59
C ALA A 295 9.21 -34.04 -11.09
N LEU A 296 9.40 -32.86 -11.70
CA LEU A 296 9.11 -32.62 -13.11
C LEU A 296 10.05 -33.41 -14.01
N TYR A 297 11.35 -33.30 -13.78
CA TYR A 297 12.35 -34.02 -14.57
C TYR A 297 12.45 -35.51 -14.25
N GLY A 298 11.88 -35.97 -13.12
CA GLY A 298 11.67 -37.39 -12.83
C GLY A 298 10.63 -38.04 -13.74
N ARG A 299 9.83 -37.26 -14.48
CA ARG A 299 8.89 -37.77 -15.51
C ARG A 299 9.53 -37.95 -16.88
N VAL A 300 10.80 -37.59 -17.02
CA VAL A 300 11.50 -37.56 -18.30
C VAL A 300 12.35 -38.81 -18.46
N GLY A 301 12.09 -39.54 -19.54
CA GLY A 301 12.80 -40.74 -19.94
C GLY A 301 11.94 -42.00 -19.88
N PRO A 302 12.48 -43.13 -20.33
CA PRO A 302 11.83 -44.43 -20.19
C PRO A 302 11.70 -44.82 -18.72
N ALA A 303 10.65 -45.56 -18.38
CA ALA A 303 10.43 -46.02 -17.01
C ALA A 303 11.57 -46.94 -16.54
N GLU A 304 11.80 -46.98 -15.23
CA GLU A 304 12.82 -47.85 -14.65
C GLU A 304 12.52 -49.32 -15.00
N GLY A 305 13.54 -50.05 -15.47
CA GLY A 305 13.40 -51.43 -15.94
C GLY A 305 12.82 -51.58 -17.36
N GLN A 306 12.43 -50.50 -18.05
CA GLN A 306 11.96 -50.56 -19.43
C GLN A 306 13.13 -50.68 -20.41
N HIS A 307 13.19 -51.78 -21.16
CA HIS A 307 14.29 -52.08 -22.11
C HIS A 307 14.02 -51.55 -23.53
N TRP A 308 12.76 -51.40 -23.91
CA TRP A 308 12.35 -50.89 -25.22
C TRP A 308 11.09 -50.03 -25.14
N VAL A 309 10.96 -49.10 -26.10
CA VAL A 309 9.77 -48.27 -26.29
C VAL A 309 9.21 -48.54 -27.66
N GLU A 310 7.95 -48.98 -27.71
CA GLU A 310 7.26 -49.25 -28.96
C GLU A 310 6.61 -47.99 -29.54
N VAL A 311 6.84 -47.74 -30.82
CA VAL A 311 6.32 -46.59 -31.57
C VAL A 311 5.58 -47.08 -32.81
N GLN A 312 4.33 -46.65 -32.98
CA GLN A 312 3.56 -46.97 -34.19
C GLN A 312 3.82 -45.93 -35.27
N VAL A 313 4.34 -46.36 -36.41
CA VAL A 313 4.68 -45.50 -37.55
C VAL A 313 4.03 -46.07 -38.81
N GLY A 314 2.87 -45.51 -39.17
CA GLY A 314 2.00 -46.09 -40.21
C GLY A 314 1.45 -47.45 -39.76
N ASN A 315 1.68 -48.49 -40.57
CA ASN A 315 1.29 -49.88 -40.23
C ASN A 315 2.43 -50.70 -39.61
N ARG A 316 3.52 -50.05 -39.17
CA ARG A 316 4.69 -50.71 -38.59
C ARG A 316 4.90 -50.29 -37.15
N THR A 317 5.16 -51.26 -36.30
CA THR A 317 5.62 -51.03 -34.92
C THR A 317 7.14 -51.05 -34.90
N LEU A 318 7.75 -49.96 -34.46
CA LEU A 318 9.19 -49.86 -34.24
C LEU A 318 9.48 -50.04 -32.75
N SER A 319 10.39 -50.94 -32.43
CA SER A 319 10.93 -51.06 -31.08
C SER A 319 12.20 -50.23 -30.97
N LEU A 320 12.20 -49.22 -30.11
CA LEU A 320 13.35 -48.37 -29.85
C LEU A 320 14.03 -48.84 -28.56
N PRO A 321 15.27 -49.35 -28.61
CA PRO A 321 16.04 -49.69 -27.41
C PRO A 321 16.21 -48.48 -26.50
N THR A 322 16.05 -48.68 -25.19
CA THR A 322 16.27 -47.63 -24.19
C THR A 322 17.69 -47.07 -24.23
N GLU A 323 18.68 -47.89 -24.60
CA GLU A 323 20.08 -47.47 -24.77
C GLU A 323 20.26 -46.43 -25.90
N ASP A 324 19.44 -46.47 -26.95
CA ASP A 324 19.46 -45.45 -28.00
C ASP A 324 18.80 -44.13 -27.55
N LEU A 325 17.83 -44.23 -26.64
CA LEU A 325 17.06 -43.07 -26.14
C LEU A 325 17.78 -42.32 -25.03
N LYS A 326 18.54 -43.02 -24.17
CA LYS A 326 19.29 -42.43 -23.05
C LYS A 326 20.20 -41.26 -23.48
N PRO A 327 21.04 -41.39 -24.53
CA PRO A 327 21.87 -40.27 -25.01
C PRO A 327 21.05 -39.09 -25.52
N LEU A 328 19.91 -39.33 -26.18
CA LEU A 328 19.04 -38.27 -26.67
C LEU A 328 18.41 -37.49 -25.50
N VAL A 329 17.88 -38.21 -24.50
CA VAL A 329 17.34 -37.60 -23.28
C VAL A 329 18.42 -36.83 -22.53
N GLY A 330 19.62 -37.40 -22.38
CA GLY A 330 20.76 -36.74 -21.72
C GLY A 330 21.14 -35.44 -22.43
N ARG A 331 21.26 -35.46 -23.77
CA ARG A 331 21.54 -34.26 -24.57
C ARG A 331 20.45 -33.19 -24.44
N SER A 332 19.18 -33.59 -24.52
CA SER A 332 18.06 -32.64 -24.36
C SER A 332 17.95 -32.07 -22.95
N ARG A 333 18.31 -32.82 -21.90
CA ARG A 333 18.32 -32.31 -20.52
C ARG A 333 19.49 -31.35 -20.28
N ALA A 334 20.63 -31.61 -20.91
CA ALA A 334 21.82 -30.77 -20.80
C ALA A 334 21.73 -29.47 -21.61
N SER A 335 20.76 -29.33 -22.53
CA SER A 335 20.61 -28.10 -23.30
C SER A 335 20.09 -26.95 -22.43
N THR A 336 20.42 -25.73 -22.83
CA THR A 336 19.80 -24.52 -22.28
C THR A 336 18.32 -24.47 -22.66
N GLY A 337 17.54 -23.73 -21.89
CA GLY A 337 16.11 -23.52 -22.14
C GLY A 337 15.18 -24.22 -21.16
N THR A 338 13.89 -23.99 -21.39
CA THR A 338 12.75 -24.44 -20.60
C THR A 338 12.45 -25.92 -20.85
N TYR A 339 11.62 -26.52 -20.00
CA TYR A 339 11.15 -27.89 -20.21
C TYR A 339 10.47 -28.07 -21.58
N SER A 340 9.68 -27.09 -22.04
CA SER A 340 9.00 -27.14 -23.33
C SER A 340 9.96 -27.05 -24.51
N GLU A 341 10.98 -26.18 -24.43
CA GLU A 341 12.03 -26.08 -25.46
C GLU A 341 12.88 -27.35 -25.50
N ARG A 342 13.25 -27.90 -24.33
CA ARG A 342 13.97 -29.18 -24.22
C ARG A 342 13.17 -30.34 -24.79
N ARG A 343 11.85 -30.37 -24.55
CA ARG A 343 10.92 -31.35 -25.15
C ARG A 343 10.90 -31.22 -26.68
N GLN A 344 10.90 -30.00 -27.20
CA GLN A 344 10.91 -29.77 -28.65
C GLN A 344 12.24 -30.21 -29.27
N LEU A 345 13.38 -29.94 -28.63
CA LEU A 345 14.68 -30.47 -29.05
C LEU A 345 14.69 -32.00 -29.02
N PHE A 346 14.16 -32.63 -27.96
CA PHE A 346 14.05 -34.09 -27.88
C PHE A 346 13.21 -34.66 -29.02
N ARG A 347 12.09 -34.02 -29.36
CA ARG A 347 11.25 -34.40 -30.51
C ARG A 347 12.04 -34.37 -31.81
N GLU A 348 12.86 -33.35 -32.03
CA GLU A 348 13.69 -33.23 -33.23
C GLU A 348 14.73 -34.34 -33.32
N LEU A 349 15.45 -34.61 -32.23
CA LEU A 349 16.43 -35.69 -32.15
C LEU A 349 15.79 -37.08 -32.34
N LEU A 350 14.62 -37.31 -31.73
CA LEU A 350 13.88 -38.56 -31.89
C LEU A 350 13.36 -38.73 -33.33
N THR A 351 12.88 -37.64 -33.95
CA THR A 351 12.45 -37.64 -35.35
C THR A 351 13.63 -37.99 -36.26
N GLU A 352 14.82 -37.44 -36.01
CA GLU A 352 16.03 -37.74 -36.77
C GLU A 352 16.42 -39.23 -36.63
N LEU A 353 16.48 -39.75 -35.40
CA LEU A 353 16.76 -41.16 -35.12
C LEU A 353 15.82 -42.09 -35.89
N VAL A 354 14.50 -41.83 -35.84
CA VAL A 354 13.50 -42.68 -36.48
C VAL A 354 13.48 -42.50 -38.00
N SER A 355 13.76 -41.30 -38.51
CA SER A 355 13.83 -41.05 -39.96
C SER A 355 14.92 -41.86 -40.66
N SER A 356 16.02 -42.18 -39.95
CA SER A 356 17.06 -43.08 -40.45
C SER A 356 16.57 -44.52 -40.65
N ARG A 357 15.51 -44.93 -39.93
CA ARG A 357 14.96 -46.29 -39.90
C ARG A 357 13.71 -46.45 -40.79
N VAL A 358 13.02 -45.36 -41.12
CA VAL A 358 11.78 -45.38 -41.90
C VAL A 358 11.72 -44.26 -42.94
N ARG A 359 11.35 -44.61 -44.18
CA ARG A 359 11.10 -43.63 -45.26
C ARG A 359 9.68 -43.08 -45.16
N LEU A 360 9.51 -42.06 -44.31
CA LEU A 360 8.29 -41.26 -44.20
C LEU A 360 8.63 -39.78 -44.28
N ASP A 361 7.66 -38.99 -44.74
CA ASP A 361 7.74 -37.54 -44.64
C ASP A 361 7.86 -37.10 -43.16
N ARG A 362 8.63 -36.04 -42.91
CA ARG A 362 8.91 -35.54 -41.55
C ARG A 362 7.65 -35.10 -40.81
N GLY A 363 6.67 -34.52 -41.50
CA GLY A 363 5.42 -34.07 -40.88
C GLY A 363 4.59 -35.25 -40.37
N ARG A 364 4.46 -36.31 -41.19
CA ARG A 364 3.76 -37.55 -40.80
C ARG A 364 4.48 -38.29 -39.68
N LEU A 365 5.82 -38.29 -39.71
CA LEU A 365 6.61 -38.92 -38.66
C LEU A 365 6.42 -38.21 -37.31
N ARG A 366 6.38 -36.88 -37.28
CA ARG A 366 6.12 -36.12 -36.04
C ARG A 366 4.80 -36.53 -35.38
N LEU A 367 3.71 -36.60 -36.16
CA LEU A 367 2.40 -37.03 -35.66
C LEU A 367 2.42 -38.48 -35.13
N ALA A 368 3.13 -39.38 -35.81
CA ALA A 368 3.28 -40.77 -35.38
C ALA A 368 4.08 -40.91 -34.07
N LEU A 369 4.97 -39.96 -33.78
CA LEU A 369 5.79 -39.94 -32.57
C LEU A 369 5.10 -39.33 -31.36
N ASP A 370 4.01 -38.59 -31.51
CA ASP A 370 3.35 -37.90 -30.39
C ASP A 370 2.97 -38.84 -29.22
N PRO A 371 2.42 -40.05 -29.43
CA PRO A 371 2.16 -40.98 -28.32
C PRO A 371 3.42 -41.51 -27.61
N ALA A 372 4.55 -41.55 -28.30
CA ALA A 372 5.83 -41.91 -27.70
C ALA A 372 6.43 -40.71 -26.95
N MET A 373 6.30 -39.51 -27.52
CA MET A 373 6.67 -38.25 -26.87
C MET A 373 5.92 -38.06 -25.56
N ASP A 374 4.60 -38.29 -25.54
CA ASP A 374 3.81 -38.09 -24.31
C ASP A 374 4.12 -39.11 -23.21
N ARG A 375 4.69 -40.27 -23.57
CA ARG A 375 5.19 -41.26 -22.60
C ARG A 375 6.61 -40.97 -22.11
N LEU A 376 7.50 -40.54 -23.01
CA LEU A 376 8.92 -40.32 -22.72
C LEU A 376 9.20 -38.93 -22.15
N TRP A 377 8.44 -37.94 -22.58
CA TRP A 377 8.59 -36.53 -22.19
C TRP A 377 7.21 -35.86 -22.22
N PRO A 378 6.37 -36.10 -21.20
CA PRO A 378 4.98 -35.65 -21.21
C PRO A 378 4.88 -34.12 -21.30
N SER A 379 3.83 -33.62 -21.97
CA SER A 379 3.50 -32.19 -21.97
C SER A 379 2.65 -31.86 -20.74
N TYR A 380 3.05 -30.87 -19.96
CA TYR A 380 2.35 -30.47 -18.74
C TYR A 380 1.96 -28.99 -18.76
N THR A 381 0.84 -28.66 -18.12
CA THR A 381 0.62 -27.31 -17.61
C THR A 381 1.03 -27.27 -16.13
N PRO A 382 1.37 -26.10 -15.58
CA PRO A 382 1.76 -25.99 -14.16
C PRO A 382 0.70 -26.59 -13.22
N ALA A 383 -0.58 -26.25 -13.45
CA ALA A 383 -1.69 -26.73 -12.65
C ALA A 383 -1.94 -28.23 -12.80
N SER A 384 -1.83 -28.80 -14.02
CA SER A 384 -2.02 -30.25 -14.21
C SER A 384 -0.93 -31.05 -13.53
N PHE A 385 0.32 -30.60 -13.63
CA PHE A 385 1.47 -31.24 -13.00
C PHE A 385 1.40 -31.16 -11.47
N LEU A 386 1.13 -29.99 -10.91
CA LEU A 386 1.10 -29.82 -9.45
C LEU A 386 -0.03 -30.63 -8.82
N ARG A 387 -1.22 -30.70 -9.46
CA ARG A 387 -2.33 -31.54 -9.03
C ARG A 387 -1.93 -33.02 -9.00
N GLU A 388 -1.24 -33.47 -10.04
CA GLU A 388 -0.72 -34.84 -10.14
C GLU A 388 0.37 -35.17 -9.13
N LEU A 389 1.20 -34.18 -8.76
CA LEU A 389 2.26 -34.31 -7.78
C LEU A 389 1.67 -34.43 -6.38
N TYR A 390 0.83 -33.48 -5.97
CA TYR A 390 0.18 -33.51 -4.65
C TYR A 390 -0.78 -34.69 -4.49
N GLY A 391 -1.34 -35.20 -5.58
CA GLY A 391 -2.22 -36.38 -5.55
C GLY A 391 -1.53 -37.71 -5.26
N SER A 392 -0.20 -37.81 -5.42
CA SER A 392 0.54 -39.07 -5.32
C SER A 392 1.67 -38.98 -4.29
N ARG A 393 1.49 -39.71 -3.18
CA ARG A 393 2.48 -39.78 -2.11
C ARG A 393 3.81 -40.33 -2.61
N ASP A 394 3.79 -41.37 -3.43
CA ASP A 394 5.02 -41.99 -3.97
C ASP A 394 5.83 -41.01 -4.83
N ARG A 395 5.15 -40.15 -5.60
CA ARG A 395 5.81 -39.12 -6.40
C ARG A 395 6.46 -38.06 -5.52
N LEU A 396 5.79 -37.64 -4.45
CA LEU A 396 6.35 -36.70 -3.48
C LEU A 396 7.57 -37.30 -2.77
N ILE A 397 7.50 -38.56 -2.32
CA ILE A 397 8.63 -39.27 -1.68
C ILE A 397 9.81 -39.41 -2.63
N THR A 398 9.55 -39.70 -3.91
CA THR A 398 10.63 -39.81 -4.90
C THR A 398 11.30 -38.45 -5.16
N ALA A 399 10.52 -37.36 -5.13
CA ALA A 399 11.01 -36.01 -5.37
C ALA A 399 11.62 -35.33 -4.14
N SER A 400 11.27 -35.76 -2.93
CA SER A 400 11.73 -35.14 -1.68
C SER A 400 13.23 -35.26 -1.50
N GLY A 401 13.83 -36.40 -1.88
CA GLY A 401 15.21 -36.71 -1.53
C GLY A 401 15.40 -36.65 0.00
N ASP A 402 16.60 -36.25 0.43
CA ASP A 402 16.95 -36.12 1.85
C ASP A 402 16.56 -34.74 2.44
N GLU A 403 16.04 -33.83 1.62
CA GLU A 403 15.72 -32.45 2.00
C GLU A 403 14.39 -32.31 2.75
N PHE A 404 13.49 -33.31 2.67
CA PHE A 404 12.18 -33.27 3.32
C PHE A 404 11.93 -34.52 4.15
N THR A 405 11.34 -34.32 5.32
CA THR A 405 10.89 -35.37 6.22
C THR A 405 9.61 -36.05 5.73
N ALA A 406 9.35 -37.27 6.21
CA ALA A 406 8.10 -37.98 5.91
C ALA A 406 6.84 -37.22 6.39
N ARG A 407 6.97 -36.41 7.45
CA ARG A 407 5.88 -35.56 7.96
C ARG A 407 5.61 -34.41 6.99
N GLU A 408 6.64 -33.70 6.53
CA GLU A 408 6.50 -32.64 5.52
C GLU A 408 5.86 -33.16 4.23
N VAL A 409 6.30 -34.33 3.74
CA VAL A 409 5.68 -34.97 2.57
C VAL A 409 4.19 -35.28 2.80
N SER A 410 3.81 -35.70 4.01
CA SER A 410 2.40 -35.94 4.34
C SER A 410 1.56 -34.66 4.34
N VAL A 411 2.14 -33.52 4.70
CA VAL A 411 1.48 -32.21 4.69
C VAL A 411 1.23 -31.72 3.25
N LEU A 412 2.14 -32.04 2.31
CA LEU A 412 1.97 -31.70 0.89
C LEU A 412 0.96 -32.62 0.17
N HIS A 413 0.84 -33.86 0.61
CA HIS A 413 -0.06 -34.84 -0.01
C HIS A 413 -1.51 -34.44 0.21
N ARG A 414 -2.29 -34.37 -0.88
CA ARG A 414 -3.72 -34.04 -0.79
C ARG A 414 -4.51 -34.78 -1.87
N ARG A 415 -5.79 -35.02 -1.61
CA ARG A 415 -6.69 -35.63 -2.61
C ARG A 415 -6.91 -34.63 -3.77
N PRO A 416 -6.60 -35.00 -5.02
CA PRO A 416 -6.83 -34.14 -6.17
C PRO A 416 -8.33 -34.12 -6.52
N ALA A 417 -8.81 -33.00 -7.08
CA ALA A 417 -10.16 -32.94 -7.66
C ALA A 417 -10.29 -33.91 -8.85
N GLU A 418 -11.50 -34.38 -9.18
CA GLU A 418 -11.69 -35.32 -10.30
C GLU A 418 -11.28 -34.70 -11.64
N ARG A 419 -11.66 -33.44 -11.88
CA ARG A 419 -11.28 -32.66 -13.06
C ARG A 419 -10.37 -31.50 -12.67
N LEU A 420 -9.50 -31.09 -13.60
CA LEU A 420 -8.64 -29.93 -13.41
C LEU A 420 -9.43 -28.62 -13.26
N SER A 421 -10.58 -28.49 -13.94
CA SER A 421 -11.48 -27.33 -13.83
C SER A 421 -12.05 -27.13 -12.42
N ASP A 422 -12.12 -28.22 -11.65
CA ASP A 422 -12.74 -28.24 -10.33
C ASP A 422 -11.70 -28.07 -9.22
N GLU A 423 -10.40 -28.12 -9.56
CA GLU A 423 -9.29 -27.95 -8.62
C GLU A 423 -9.24 -26.50 -8.12
N THR A 424 -9.29 -26.33 -6.80
CA THR A 424 -9.12 -25.05 -6.12
C THR A 424 -7.73 -24.97 -5.49
N TRP A 425 -7.06 -23.85 -5.70
CA TRP A 425 -5.72 -23.58 -5.21
C TRP A 425 -5.75 -22.66 -3.99
N SER A 426 -4.81 -22.89 -3.09
CA SER A 426 -4.55 -22.00 -1.97
C SER A 426 -3.59 -20.89 -2.39
N ASP A 427 -3.49 -19.85 -1.57
CA ASP A 427 -2.57 -18.75 -1.82
C ASP A 427 -1.10 -19.16 -1.71
N SER A 428 -0.79 -20.19 -0.90
CA SER A 428 0.55 -20.76 -0.77
C SER A 428 0.95 -21.62 -1.98
N ASP A 429 0.00 -22.14 -2.76
CA ASP A 429 0.27 -22.90 -3.98
C ASP A 429 0.75 -22.00 -5.13
N LEU A 430 0.45 -20.69 -5.07
CA LEU A 430 0.62 -19.78 -6.19
C LEU A 430 2.08 -19.56 -6.56
N ALA A 431 2.96 -19.41 -5.57
CA ALA A 431 4.39 -19.28 -5.81
C ALA A 431 5.01 -20.58 -6.37
N VAL A 432 4.47 -21.74 -5.99
CA VAL A 432 4.86 -23.05 -6.55
C VAL A 432 4.39 -23.20 -7.99
N LEU A 433 3.18 -22.72 -8.31
CA LEU A 433 2.66 -22.68 -9.68
C LEU A 433 3.48 -21.74 -10.57
N ASP A 434 3.91 -20.59 -10.05
CA ASP A 434 4.83 -19.67 -10.74
C ASP A 434 6.18 -20.33 -11.04
N GLU A 435 6.78 -21.02 -10.06
CA GLU A 435 8.04 -21.77 -10.27
C GLU A 435 7.89 -22.84 -11.36
N LEU A 436 6.76 -23.56 -11.36
CA LEU A 436 6.46 -24.54 -12.42
C LEU A 436 6.25 -23.88 -13.78
N ASP A 437 5.54 -22.74 -13.86
CA ASP A 437 5.39 -22.00 -15.12
C ASP A 437 6.74 -21.55 -15.65
N HIS A 438 7.62 -21.06 -14.77
CA HIS A 438 8.98 -20.70 -15.15
C HIS A 438 9.78 -21.90 -15.67
N LEU A 439 9.76 -23.04 -14.97
CA LEU A 439 10.45 -24.25 -15.42
C LEU A 439 9.89 -24.78 -16.75
N ILE A 440 8.58 -24.65 -16.97
CA ILE A 440 7.89 -25.21 -18.14
C ILE A 440 7.97 -24.29 -19.36
N ASN A 441 7.70 -23.00 -19.16
CA ASN A 441 7.47 -22.01 -20.21
C ASN A 441 8.46 -20.83 -20.19
N GLY A 442 9.23 -20.66 -19.11
CA GLY A 442 10.15 -19.53 -18.94
C GLY A 442 9.49 -18.28 -18.38
N VAL A 443 10.22 -17.16 -18.35
CA VAL A 443 9.72 -15.86 -17.86
C VAL A 443 9.01 -15.14 -19.00
N LYS A 444 7.75 -14.74 -18.80
CA LYS A 444 6.94 -14.05 -19.83
C LYS A 444 7.28 -12.56 -19.97
N SER A 445 7.51 -11.91 -18.84
CA SER A 445 7.76 -10.47 -18.75
C SER A 445 8.92 -10.21 -17.78
N SER A 446 9.81 -9.31 -18.15
CA SER A 446 10.92 -8.87 -17.31
C SER A 446 11.00 -7.36 -17.28
N TYR A 447 11.47 -6.82 -16.16
CA TYR A 447 11.44 -5.40 -15.80
C TYR A 447 12.86 -4.93 -15.45
N LEU A 448 13.17 -3.67 -15.74
CA LEU A 448 14.44 -3.04 -15.39
C LEU A 448 14.47 -2.53 -13.96
N HIS A 449 13.32 -2.23 -13.36
CA HIS A 449 13.21 -1.87 -11.94
C HIS A 449 11.97 -2.52 -11.33
N ILE A 450 12.09 -3.06 -10.11
CA ILE A 450 10.95 -3.65 -9.39
C ILE A 450 10.82 -2.97 -8.02
N VAL A 451 9.62 -2.50 -7.70
CA VAL A 451 9.26 -2.05 -6.36
C VAL A 451 8.48 -3.14 -5.66
N VAL A 452 8.88 -3.47 -4.43
CA VAL A 452 8.23 -4.49 -3.60
C VAL A 452 7.85 -3.85 -2.28
N ASP A 453 6.55 -3.75 -1.99
CA ASP A 453 6.06 -3.24 -0.70
C ASP A 453 5.68 -4.39 0.25
N GLU A 454 5.73 -4.14 1.55
CA GLU A 454 5.51 -5.11 2.65
C GLU A 454 6.37 -6.39 2.48
N ALA A 455 7.60 -6.21 2.02
CA ALA A 455 8.47 -7.32 1.63
C ALA A 455 8.86 -8.27 2.78
N GLN A 456 8.76 -7.79 4.03
CA GLN A 456 9.11 -8.54 5.22
C GLN A 456 8.24 -9.78 5.46
N ASP A 457 7.05 -9.87 4.84
CA ASP A 457 6.14 -11.02 4.96
C ASP A 457 6.27 -12.03 3.81
N LEU A 458 7.03 -11.69 2.77
CA LEU A 458 7.10 -12.52 1.56
C LEU A 458 7.86 -13.80 1.83
N SER A 459 7.31 -14.94 1.44
CA SER A 459 8.01 -16.23 1.50
C SER A 459 9.20 -16.29 0.53
N PRO A 460 10.22 -17.13 0.80
CA PRO A 460 11.31 -17.41 -0.13
C PRO A 460 10.83 -17.71 -1.56
N MET A 461 9.78 -18.52 -1.73
CA MET A 461 9.23 -18.82 -3.05
C MET A 461 8.60 -17.60 -3.74
N GLN A 462 7.99 -16.68 -3.00
CA GLN A 462 7.49 -15.41 -3.55
C GLN A 462 8.64 -14.48 -3.95
N LEU A 463 9.67 -14.36 -3.11
CA LEU A 463 10.87 -13.58 -3.43
C LEU A 463 11.55 -14.11 -4.70
N ARG A 464 11.66 -15.44 -4.84
CA ARG A 464 12.16 -16.07 -6.07
C ARG A 464 11.30 -15.75 -7.30
N ALA A 465 9.98 -15.71 -7.15
CA ALA A 465 9.07 -15.32 -8.23
C ALA A 465 9.31 -13.86 -8.67
N ILE A 466 9.55 -12.96 -7.71
CA ILE A 466 9.88 -11.56 -7.99
C ILE A 466 11.25 -11.44 -8.65
N ALA A 467 12.29 -12.08 -8.09
CA ALA A 467 13.66 -12.02 -8.59
C ALA A 467 13.78 -12.42 -10.07
N ARG A 468 13.08 -13.47 -10.49
CA ARG A 468 13.08 -13.93 -11.90
C ARG A 468 12.53 -12.91 -12.90
N ARG A 469 11.74 -11.93 -12.44
CA ARG A 469 11.17 -10.88 -13.27
C ARG A 469 12.10 -9.67 -13.38
N SER A 470 13.15 -9.58 -12.57
CA SER A 470 14.15 -8.53 -12.70
C SER A 470 15.16 -8.89 -13.79
N ARG A 471 15.48 -7.92 -14.65
CA ARG A 471 16.48 -8.09 -15.73
C ARG A 471 17.92 -7.99 -15.21
N ASN A 472 18.16 -7.13 -14.23
CA ASN A 472 19.48 -6.71 -13.76
C ASN A 472 19.62 -6.74 -12.23
N GLY A 473 18.57 -7.08 -11.47
CA GLY A 473 18.56 -7.05 -10.01
C GLY A 473 18.21 -5.71 -9.38
N SER A 474 17.90 -4.69 -10.18
CA SER A 474 17.53 -3.35 -9.68
C SER A 474 16.15 -3.38 -9.02
N MET A 475 16.09 -3.01 -7.74
CA MET A 475 14.86 -3.08 -6.95
C MET A 475 14.79 -2.01 -5.85
N THR A 476 13.58 -1.58 -5.53
CA THR A 476 13.27 -0.83 -4.30
C THR A 476 12.37 -1.71 -3.43
N VAL A 477 12.94 -2.27 -2.38
CA VAL A 477 12.26 -3.11 -1.39
C VAL A 477 11.85 -2.24 -0.22
N VAL A 478 10.60 -2.31 0.21
CA VAL A 478 10.06 -1.46 1.26
C VAL A 478 9.32 -2.31 2.28
N GLY A 479 9.50 -1.99 3.56
CA GLY A 479 8.77 -2.66 4.63
C GLY A 479 9.18 -2.25 6.03
N ASP A 480 8.70 -3.03 7.00
CA ASP A 480 8.92 -2.80 8.42
C ASP A 480 9.08 -4.13 9.15
N ILE A 481 10.31 -4.45 9.57
CA ILE A 481 10.61 -5.66 10.35
C ILE A 481 9.74 -5.77 11.62
N ALA A 482 9.42 -4.66 12.30
CA ALA A 482 8.56 -4.70 13.49
C ALA A 482 7.11 -5.10 13.16
N GLN A 483 6.69 -4.97 11.89
CA GLN A 483 5.41 -5.44 11.37
C GLN A 483 5.52 -6.77 10.61
N SER A 484 6.63 -7.51 10.76
CA SER A 484 6.80 -8.83 10.13
C SER A 484 6.01 -9.88 10.92
N THR A 485 4.86 -10.29 10.39
CA THR A 485 3.88 -11.15 11.07
C THR A 485 3.40 -12.34 10.23
N GLY A 486 3.64 -12.34 8.91
CA GLY A 486 3.27 -13.42 8.00
C GLY A 486 4.03 -14.72 8.30
N HIS A 487 3.60 -15.89 7.81
CA HIS A 487 4.22 -17.20 8.16
C HIS A 487 5.75 -17.28 8.00
N TRP A 488 6.30 -16.43 7.14
CA TRP A 488 7.74 -16.25 6.90
C TRP A 488 8.29 -14.96 7.52
N ALA A 489 7.75 -14.55 8.67
CA ALA A 489 8.23 -13.38 9.36
C ALA A 489 9.72 -13.51 9.66
N ARG A 490 10.41 -12.39 9.52
CA ARG A 490 11.86 -12.27 9.65
C ARG A 490 12.19 -11.32 10.80
N ASP A 491 13.42 -11.44 11.26
CA ASP A 491 14.00 -10.57 12.28
C ASP A 491 15.00 -9.57 11.68
N ASP A 492 15.47 -9.82 10.45
CA ASP A 492 16.37 -8.96 9.69
C ASP A 492 16.05 -8.99 8.17
N TRP A 493 16.74 -8.12 7.43
CA TRP A 493 16.64 -8.04 5.97
C TRP A 493 17.67 -8.92 5.23
N ASP A 494 18.66 -9.48 5.91
CA ASP A 494 19.73 -10.25 5.28
C ASP A 494 19.19 -11.54 4.65
N ASP A 495 18.25 -12.22 5.32
CA ASP A 495 17.56 -13.42 4.77
C ASP A 495 16.82 -13.12 3.45
N LEU A 496 16.35 -11.89 3.24
CA LEU A 496 15.70 -11.50 2.00
C LEU A 496 16.70 -11.37 0.84
N LEU A 497 17.91 -10.89 1.11
CA LEU A 497 18.98 -10.75 0.11
C LEU A 497 19.44 -12.10 -0.45
N ASP A 498 19.41 -13.16 0.36
CA ASP A 498 19.70 -14.54 -0.08
C ASP A 498 18.73 -15.05 -1.18
N HIS A 499 17.56 -14.43 -1.29
CA HIS A 499 16.51 -14.79 -2.24
C HIS A 499 16.34 -13.79 -3.39
N LEU A 500 16.96 -12.62 -3.28
CA LEU A 500 17.01 -11.59 -4.32
C LEU A 500 18.44 -11.46 -4.86
N PRO A 501 18.89 -12.36 -5.75
CA PRO A 501 20.21 -12.27 -6.32
C PRO A 501 20.37 -10.94 -7.07
N ALA A 502 21.23 -10.07 -6.55
CA ALA A 502 21.61 -8.82 -7.18
C ALA A 502 23.11 -8.88 -7.51
N GLU A 503 23.44 -8.63 -8.78
CA GLU A 503 24.82 -8.29 -9.17
C GLU A 503 25.16 -6.82 -8.84
N LEU A 504 24.12 -6.05 -8.53
CA LEU A 504 24.15 -4.64 -8.19
C LEU A 504 24.44 -4.43 -6.70
N PRO A 505 24.99 -3.26 -6.30
CA PRO A 505 25.16 -2.91 -4.90
C PRO A 505 23.81 -2.91 -4.16
N HIS A 506 23.84 -3.28 -2.89
CA HIS A 506 22.68 -3.17 -2.00
C HIS A 506 22.90 -2.04 -0.99
N ALA A 507 21.82 -1.34 -0.65
CA ALA A 507 21.79 -0.30 0.38
C ALA A 507 20.59 -0.55 1.29
N LEU A 508 20.81 -0.46 2.61
CA LEU A 508 19.74 -0.45 3.61
C LEU A 508 19.64 0.96 4.16
N GLU A 509 18.46 1.55 4.02
CA GLU A 509 18.17 2.93 4.40
C GLU A 509 16.98 2.94 5.37
N GLU A 510 17.10 3.72 6.45
CA GLU A 510 16.11 3.76 7.51
C GLU A 510 15.34 5.08 7.55
N LEU A 511 14.03 5.00 7.73
CA LEU A 511 13.16 6.15 7.94
C LEU A 511 13.02 6.45 9.43
N HIS A 512 13.75 7.45 9.88
CA HIS A 512 13.82 7.82 11.30
C HIS A 512 12.61 8.59 11.83
N PHE A 513 11.65 9.01 10.98
CA PHE A 513 10.57 9.90 11.42
C PHE A 513 9.18 9.46 10.96
N GLY A 514 8.23 9.45 11.89
CA GLY A 514 6.82 9.14 11.67
C GLY A 514 5.92 10.38 11.78
N TYR A 515 4.96 10.53 10.85
CA TYR A 515 4.06 11.68 10.82
C TYR A 515 2.57 11.30 10.69
N ARG A 516 2.27 10.01 10.50
CA ARG A 516 0.89 9.54 10.32
C ARG A 516 0.21 9.09 11.61
N VAL A 517 0.94 8.33 12.41
CA VAL A 517 0.47 7.86 13.73
C VAL A 517 0.74 8.96 14.76
N PRO A 518 -0.23 9.29 15.64
CA PRO A 518 -0.01 10.22 16.74
C PRO A 518 1.12 9.79 17.69
N ARG A 519 1.92 10.75 18.17
CA ARG A 519 3.02 10.51 19.11
C ARG A 519 2.54 9.76 20.36
N GLN A 520 1.44 10.19 20.96
CA GLN A 520 0.92 9.59 22.19
C GLN A 520 0.49 8.12 22.00
N VAL A 521 0.00 7.78 20.81
CA VAL A 521 -0.31 6.39 20.41
C VAL A 521 0.98 5.60 20.20
N PHE A 522 1.94 6.20 19.50
CA PHE A 522 3.20 5.54 19.19
C PHE A 522 4.04 5.29 20.43
N ASP A 523 4.11 6.24 21.37
CA ASP A 523 4.84 6.09 22.64
C ASP A 523 4.34 4.87 23.43
N LEU A 524 3.04 4.60 23.39
CA LEU A 524 2.45 3.40 23.99
C LEU A 524 2.85 2.13 23.21
N ALA A 525 2.75 2.15 21.88
CA ALA A 525 3.11 1.00 21.04
C ALA A 525 4.60 0.67 21.08
N ALA A 526 5.47 1.68 21.18
CA ALA A 526 6.92 1.55 21.24
C ALA A 526 7.39 0.75 22.47
N ARG A 527 6.58 0.70 23.54
CA ARG A 527 6.85 -0.16 24.71
C ARG A 527 6.92 -1.65 24.36
N LEU A 528 6.32 -2.07 23.24
CA LEU A 528 6.36 -3.45 22.75
C LEU A 528 7.62 -3.76 21.93
N LEU A 529 8.30 -2.76 21.37
CA LEU A 529 9.44 -2.96 20.47
C LEU A 529 10.58 -3.80 21.08
N PRO A 530 10.99 -3.60 22.35
CA PRO A 530 12.07 -4.40 22.96
C PRO A 530 11.83 -5.91 22.97
N ILE A 531 10.57 -6.34 22.84
CA ILE A 531 10.18 -7.76 22.77
C ILE A 531 9.79 -8.14 21.35
N ALA A 532 9.04 -7.28 20.66
CA ALA A 532 8.52 -7.54 19.33
C ALA A 532 9.61 -7.52 18.25
N ALA A 533 10.53 -6.56 18.31
CA ALA A 533 11.61 -6.37 17.34
C ALA A 533 12.79 -5.62 18.01
N PRO A 534 13.64 -6.33 18.79
CA PRO A 534 14.67 -5.71 19.63
C PRO A 534 15.72 -4.90 18.86
N ASP A 535 16.02 -5.32 17.63
CA ASP A 535 17.05 -4.70 16.78
C ASP A 535 16.50 -3.56 15.91
N VAL A 536 15.21 -3.25 15.99
CA VAL A 536 14.59 -2.17 15.22
C VAL A 536 14.60 -0.87 16.02
N GLU A 537 15.23 0.16 15.47
CA GLU A 537 15.16 1.51 16.04
C GLU A 537 13.76 2.11 15.86
N ALA A 538 13.21 2.68 16.94
CA ALA A 538 11.90 3.30 16.91
C ALA A 538 11.96 4.66 16.18
N PRO A 539 11.09 4.93 15.18
CA PRO A 539 11.05 6.25 14.57
C PRO A 539 10.63 7.32 15.57
N GLN A 540 11.20 8.51 15.44
CA GLN A 540 10.75 9.70 16.15
C GLN A 540 9.43 10.20 15.54
N VAL A 541 8.36 10.18 16.32
CA VAL A 541 7.05 10.67 15.88
C VAL A 541 6.89 12.17 16.14
N VAL A 542 6.60 12.92 15.09
CA VAL A 542 6.64 14.40 15.09
C VAL A 542 5.27 15.05 15.15
N ARG A 543 4.20 14.25 15.24
CA ARG A 543 2.81 14.71 15.19
C ARG A 543 2.07 14.32 16.46
N ASP A 544 1.53 15.30 17.16
CA ASP A 544 0.58 15.04 18.24
C ASP A 544 -0.81 14.67 17.71
N GLY A 545 -1.49 13.78 18.42
CA GLY A 545 -2.88 13.44 18.23
C GLY A 545 -3.83 14.38 18.98
N PRO A 546 -5.13 14.31 18.66
CA PRO A 546 -6.17 15.09 19.35
C PRO A 546 -6.40 14.69 20.82
N ALA A 547 -5.99 13.48 21.23
CA ALA A 547 -6.17 12.96 22.57
C ALA A 547 -5.14 11.85 22.87
N ASP A 548 -4.90 11.58 24.16
CA ASP A 548 -4.12 10.43 24.63
C ASP A 548 -4.89 9.11 24.44
N PRO A 549 -4.18 7.96 24.32
CA PRO A 549 -4.83 6.65 24.31
C PRO A 549 -5.67 6.41 25.56
N THR A 550 -6.90 5.94 25.38
CA THR A 550 -7.82 5.68 26.50
C THR A 550 -7.91 4.18 26.79
N ILE A 551 -7.76 3.80 28.06
CA ILE A 551 -7.84 2.40 28.50
C ILE A 551 -9.13 2.19 29.30
N HIS A 552 -10.06 1.45 28.72
CA HIS A 552 -11.35 1.06 29.30
C HIS A 552 -11.20 -0.30 29.99
N ARG A 553 -10.90 -0.28 31.30
CA ARG A 553 -10.83 -1.50 32.12
C ARG A 553 -12.23 -1.96 32.52
N VAL A 554 -12.57 -3.20 32.21
CA VAL A 554 -13.84 -3.83 32.63
C VAL A 554 -13.59 -4.87 33.72
N GLU A 555 -14.49 -4.98 34.69
CA GLU A 555 -14.36 -5.97 35.78
C GLU A 555 -14.85 -7.36 35.36
N ASP A 556 -15.85 -7.40 34.48
CA ASP A 556 -16.47 -8.61 33.96
C ASP A 556 -16.08 -8.84 32.49
N GLU A 557 -15.63 -10.06 32.18
CA GLU A 557 -15.29 -10.49 30.82
C GLU A 557 -16.49 -10.35 29.87
N ASP A 558 -17.71 -10.53 30.35
CA ASP A 558 -18.91 -10.43 29.52
C ASP A 558 -19.20 -8.98 29.07
N GLU A 559 -18.64 -7.97 29.77
CA GLU A 559 -18.83 -6.56 29.46
C GLU A 559 -17.90 -6.03 28.37
N ARG A 560 -16.78 -6.71 28.08
CA ARG A 560 -15.71 -6.25 27.16
C ARG A 560 -16.24 -5.94 25.76
N ALA A 561 -17.01 -6.86 25.17
CA ALA A 561 -17.57 -6.72 23.84
C ALA A 561 -18.59 -5.57 23.79
N SER A 562 -19.44 -5.47 24.81
CA SER A 562 -20.46 -4.42 24.90
C SER A 562 -19.83 -3.02 25.01
N THR A 563 -18.71 -2.92 25.74
CA THR A 563 -17.95 -1.68 25.92
C THR A 563 -17.24 -1.28 24.63
N ALA A 564 -16.58 -2.22 23.95
CA ALA A 564 -15.93 -1.97 22.66
C ALA A 564 -16.91 -1.46 21.60
N VAL A 565 -18.11 -2.06 21.50
CA VAL A 565 -19.15 -1.57 20.58
C VAL A 565 -19.60 -0.16 20.95
N ARG A 566 -19.81 0.13 22.23
CA ARG A 566 -20.21 1.48 22.68
C ARG A 566 -19.17 2.54 22.33
N VAL A 567 -17.89 2.26 22.57
CA VAL A 567 -16.79 3.17 22.22
C VAL A 567 -16.72 3.36 20.71
N ALA A 568 -16.79 2.27 19.94
CA ALA A 568 -16.76 2.35 18.48
C ALA A 568 -17.92 3.18 17.91
N MET A 569 -19.13 3.04 18.46
CA MET A 569 -20.30 3.84 18.07
C MET A 569 -20.10 5.34 18.33
N ASP A 570 -19.48 5.71 19.47
CA ASP A 570 -19.21 7.11 19.80
C ASP A 570 -18.24 7.74 18.80
N HIS A 571 -17.16 7.03 18.41
CA HIS A 571 -16.30 7.52 17.34
C HIS A 571 -17.04 7.61 16.00
N ALA A 572 -17.82 6.58 15.65
CA ALA A 572 -18.55 6.54 14.39
C ALA A 572 -19.62 7.65 14.28
N SER A 573 -20.26 8.06 15.39
CA SER A 573 -21.23 9.15 15.37
C SER A 573 -20.63 10.52 15.03
N HIS A 574 -19.29 10.64 15.08
CA HIS A 574 -18.55 11.82 14.62
C HIS A 574 -18.07 11.69 13.15
N GLY A 575 -18.62 10.74 12.38
CA GLY A 575 -18.28 10.53 10.97
C GLY A 575 -16.90 9.90 10.74
N ARG A 576 -16.31 9.28 11.75
CA ARG A 576 -14.97 8.69 11.71
C ARG A 576 -15.01 7.28 11.13
N SER A 577 -13.95 6.89 10.42
CA SER A 577 -13.69 5.47 10.12
C SER A 577 -13.14 4.78 11.37
N VAL A 578 -13.83 3.72 11.84
CA VAL A 578 -13.51 3.03 13.09
C VAL A 578 -13.20 1.57 12.83
N ALA A 579 -12.10 1.06 13.40
CA ALA A 579 -11.83 -0.37 13.47
C ALA A 579 -11.95 -0.88 14.89
N ILE A 580 -12.67 -1.99 15.06
CA ILE A 580 -12.58 -2.83 16.25
C ILE A 580 -11.65 -3.99 15.91
N ILE A 581 -10.46 -3.99 16.50
CA ILE A 581 -9.46 -5.05 16.32
C ILE A 581 -9.69 -6.09 17.41
N CYS A 582 -10.09 -7.29 17.00
CA CYS A 582 -10.59 -8.32 17.90
C CYS A 582 -9.87 -9.67 17.69
N PRO A 583 -9.36 -10.31 18.76
CA PRO A 583 -8.82 -11.67 18.70
C PRO A 583 -9.93 -12.69 18.40
N ALA A 584 -9.55 -13.90 17.99
CA ALA A 584 -10.51 -14.92 17.59
C ALA A 584 -11.45 -15.33 18.73
N THR A 585 -10.94 -15.37 19.97
CA THR A 585 -11.70 -15.67 21.19
C THR A 585 -12.87 -14.71 21.43
N GLY A 586 -12.69 -13.42 21.17
CA GLY A 586 -13.68 -12.38 21.45
C GLY A 586 -14.66 -12.10 20.31
N ARG A 587 -14.44 -12.69 19.13
CA ARG A 587 -15.15 -12.29 17.90
C ARG A 587 -16.64 -12.61 17.93
N GLU A 588 -17.02 -13.78 18.42
CA GLU A 588 -18.42 -14.21 18.46
C GLU A 588 -19.24 -13.31 19.40
N ASP A 589 -18.68 -12.95 20.56
CA ASP A 589 -19.30 -12.01 21.51
C ASP A 589 -19.46 -10.61 20.92
N LEU A 590 -18.44 -10.13 20.23
CA LEU A 590 -18.47 -8.83 19.56
C LEU A 590 -19.55 -8.77 18.48
N GLU A 591 -19.61 -9.77 17.61
CA GLU A 591 -20.63 -9.85 16.54
C GLU A 591 -22.05 -9.93 17.11
N ARG A 592 -22.24 -10.67 18.21
CA ARG A 592 -23.51 -10.68 18.95
C ARG A 592 -23.88 -9.28 19.45
N GLN A 593 -22.96 -8.56 20.09
CA GLN A 593 -23.23 -7.23 20.64
C GLN A 593 -23.53 -6.19 19.55
N LEU A 594 -22.83 -6.26 18.41
CA LEU A 594 -23.12 -5.42 17.24
C LEU A 594 -24.54 -5.67 16.71
N THR A 595 -24.95 -6.94 16.63
CA THR A 595 -26.28 -7.35 16.18
C THR A 595 -27.37 -6.89 17.16
N VAL A 596 -27.17 -7.08 18.46
CA VAL A 596 -28.13 -6.66 19.50
C VAL A 596 -28.38 -5.15 19.49
N ARG A 597 -27.36 -4.37 19.14
CA ARG A 597 -27.41 -2.89 19.09
C ARG A 597 -27.78 -2.34 17.70
N ASP A 598 -28.09 -3.21 16.74
CA ASP A 598 -28.42 -2.85 15.35
C ASP A 598 -27.37 -1.94 14.69
N VAL A 599 -26.09 -2.20 15.00
CA VAL A 599 -24.96 -1.45 14.43
C VAL A 599 -24.67 -2.01 13.05
N VAL A 600 -24.66 -1.16 12.03
CA VAL A 600 -24.17 -1.54 10.70
C VAL A 600 -22.65 -1.61 10.75
N TRP A 601 -22.10 -2.80 10.53
CA TRP A 601 -20.65 -3.03 10.52
C TRP A 601 -20.25 -3.85 9.30
N ARG A 602 -18.96 -3.79 8.97
CA ARG A 602 -18.37 -4.58 7.88
C ARG A 602 -17.23 -5.45 8.39
N ALA A 603 -17.13 -6.67 7.87
CA ALA A 603 -16.04 -7.59 8.16
C ALA A 603 -14.96 -7.47 7.06
N ALA A 604 -13.69 -7.31 7.44
CA ALA A 604 -12.59 -7.35 6.45
C ALA A 604 -12.58 -8.67 5.66
N SER A 605 -12.94 -9.79 6.30
CA SER A 605 -13.06 -11.11 5.68
C SER A 605 -14.09 -11.19 4.54
N ALA A 606 -15.06 -10.26 4.49
CA ALA A 606 -16.03 -10.15 3.40
C ALA A 606 -15.55 -9.24 2.24
N GLY A 607 -14.38 -8.62 2.38
CA GLY A 607 -13.78 -7.74 1.36
C GLY A 607 -14.44 -6.36 1.24
N ASP A 608 -15.32 -5.99 2.17
CA ASP A 608 -16.01 -4.71 2.22
C ASP A 608 -15.48 -3.92 3.42
N LEU A 609 -14.82 -2.79 3.16
CA LEU A 609 -14.41 -1.81 4.17
C LEU A 609 -15.04 -0.49 3.78
N GLY A 610 -15.49 0.28 4.77
CA GLY A 610 -16.15 1.54 4.45
C GLY A 610 -16.27 2.49 5.62
N PRO A 611 -16.92 3.64 5.39
CA PRO A 611 -17.16 4.63 6.45
C PRO A 611 -18.01 3.99 7.56
N GLY A 612 -17.63 4.24 8.82
CA GLY A 612 -18.28 3.67 10.00
C GLY A 612 -17.47 2.58 10.69
N VAL A 613 -18.15 1.56 11.24
CA VAL A 613 -17.54 0.52 12.08
C VAL A 613 -17.09 -0.68 11.23
N ASN A 614 -15.83 -1.06 11.39
CA ASN A 614 -15.21 -2.21 10.73
C ASN A 614 -14.70 -3.18 11.80
N VAL A 615 -14.94 -4.48 11.63
CA VAL A 615 -14.42 -5.53 12.52
C VAL A 615 -13.33 -6.29 11.79
N VAL A 616 -12.14 -6.32 12.39
CA VAL A 616 -10.94 -6.90 11.79
C VAL A 616 -10.16 -7.72 12.82
N SER A 617 -9.51 -8.79 12.39
CA SER A 617 -8.48 -9.45 13.21
C SER A 617 -7.19 -8.61 13.25
N PRO A 618 -6.27 -8.86 14.20
CA PRO A 618 -4.95 -8.23 14.21
C PRO A 618 -4.21 -8.40 12.89
N GLN A 619 -4.26 -9.59 12.28
CA GLN A 619 -3.65 -9.88 10.97
C GLN A 619 -4.34 -9.12 9.84
N GLU A 620 -5.68 -9.05 9.82
CA GLU A 620 -6.46 -8.34 8.80
C GLU A 620 -6.28 -6.82 8.88
N SER A 621 -5.92 -6.29 10.05
CA SER A 621 -5.70 -4.85 10.25
C SER A 621 -4.44 -4.34 9.54
N LYS A 622 -3.50 -5.22 9.17
CA LYS A 622 -2.25 -4.85 8.53
C LYS A 622 -2.49 -4.16 7.18
N GLY A 623 -1.78 -3.06 6.93
CA GLY A 623 -1.92 -2.27 5.71
C GLY A 623 -3.24 -1.48 5.60
N LEU A 624 -4.11 -1.55 6.62
CA LEU A 624 -5.30 -0.72 6.75
C LEU A 624 -5.03 0.44 7.70
N GLU A 625 -5.85 1.48 7.60
CA GLU A 625 -5.79 2.60 8.52
C GLU A 625 -7.17 3.17 8.79
N PHE A 626 -7.34 3.66 10.01
CA PHE A 626 -8.60 4.15 10.54
C PHE A 626 -8.40 5.48 11.28
N ASP A 627 -9.45 6.28 11.38
CA ASP A 627 -9.41 7.49 12.21
C ASP A 627 -9.37 7.11 13.70
N ALA A 628 -10.11 6.07 14.07
CA ALA A 628 -10.15 5.55 15.42
C ALA A 628 -9.98 4.02 15.43
N VAL A 629 -9.22 3.52 16.40
CA VAL A 629 -9.02 2.08 16.59
C VAL A 629 -9.40 1.72 18.02
N VAL A 630 -10.21 0.68 18.16
CA VAL A 630 -10.57 0.04 19.43
C VAL A 630 -9.91 -1.34 19.46
N VAL A 631 -8.91 -1.54 20.30
CA VAL A 631 -8.25 -2.84 20.49
C VAL A 631 -8.91 -3.59 21.65
N LEU A 632 -9.44 -4.78 21.36
CA LEU A 632 -10.08 -5.63 22.36
C LEU A 632 -9.08 -6.68 22.89
N GLU A 633 -8.99 -6.80 24.21
CA GLU A 633 -8.18 -7.77 24.96
C GLU A 633 -6.75 -7.98 24.37
N PRO A 634 -5.84 -7.02 24.59
CA PRO A 634 -4.45 -7.13 24.11
C PRO A 634 -3.71 -8.40 24.58
N ASP A 635 -4.00 -8.89 25.80
CA ASP A 635 -3.43 -10.13 26.33
C ASP A 635 -3.78 -11.34 25.45
N ASP A 636 -5.03 -11.42 24.97
CA ASP A 636 -5.49 -12.50 24.09
C ASP A 636 -4.80 -12.43 22.73
N ILE A 637 -4.60 -11.22 22.18
CA ILE A 637 -3.84 -11.03 20.94
C ILE A 637 -2.40 -11.55 21.10
N ILE A 638 -1.78 -11.33 22.26
CA ILE A 638 -0.44 -11.84 22.55
C ILE A 638 -0.45 -13.38 22.66
N ALA A 639 -1.46 -13.95 23.30
CA ALA A 639 -1.52 -15.37 23.62
C ALA A 639 -1.93 -16.27 22.43
N GLU A 640 -2.71 -15.76 21.48
CA GLU A 640 -3.24 -16.55 20.35
C GLU A 640 -2.18 -16.90 19.28
N ASP A 641 -1.08 -16.14 19.20
CA ASP A 641 -0.08 -16.28 18.15
C ASP A 641 1.34 -16.16 18.72
N GLU A 642 2.29 -16.96 18.20
CA GLU A 642 3.71 -16.89 18.58
C GLU A 642 4.31 -15.48 18.35
N ARG A 643 3.72 -14.70 17.44
CA ARG A 643 4.10 -13.32 17.09
C ARG A 643 3.13 -12.28 17.67
N GLY A 644 2.39 -12.65 18.71
CA GLY A 644 1.32 -11.83 19.29
C GLY A 644 1.76 -10.42 19.69
N HIS A 645 3.00 -10.22 20.16
CA HIS A 645 3.54 -8.89 20.45
C HIS A 645 3.66 -7.99 19.20
N ARG A 646 4.07 -8.55 18.05
CA ARG A 646 4.12 -7.82 16.77
C ARG A 646 2.72 -7.52 16.26
N LEU A 647 1.80 -8.46 16.42
CA LEU A 647 0.39 -8.26 16.02
C LEU A 647 -0.26 -7.15 16.85
N LEU A 648 0.01 -7.11 18.16
CA LEU A 648 -0.46 -6.02 19.01
C LEU A 648 0.18 -4.68 18.63
N TYR A 649 1.48 -4.65 18.36
CA TYR A 649 2.16 -3.45 17.84
C TYR A 649 1.54 -2.94 16.53
N VAL A 650 1.25 -3.85 15.59
CA VAL A 650 0.53 -3.50 14.36
C VAL A 650 -0.84 -2.93 14.69
N ALA A 651 -1.63 -3.60 15.53
CA ALA A 651 -2.99 -3.21 15.89
C ALA A 651 -3.05 -1.79 16.50
N LEU A 652 -2.18 -1.48 17.47
CA LEU A 652 -2.12 -0.17 18.12
C LEU A 652 -1.77 0.95 17.13
N THR A 653 -1.03 0.64 16.07
CA THR A 653 -0.49 1.64 15.13
C THR A 653 -1.34 1.82 13.87
N ARG A 654 -2.53 1.20 13.78
CA ARG A 654 -3.46 1.38 12.64
C ARG A 654 -4.31 2.65 12.72
N THR A 655 -4.15 3.46 13.77
CA THR A 655 -4.92 4.71 13.95
C THR A 655 -4.16 5.94 13.48
N THR A 656 -4.90 6.89 12.94
CA THR A 656 -4.38 8.22 12.55
C THR A 656 -4.81 9.33 13.51
N ARG A 657 -5.72 9.07 14.46
CA ARG A 657 -6.22 10.08 15.41
C ARG A 657 -6.47 9.53 16.82
N TYR A 658 -7.29 8.50 17.00
CA TYR A 658 -7.75 8.03 18.32
C TYR A 658 -7.44 6.56 18.57
N LEU A 659 -7.01 6.21 19.78
CA LEU A 659 -6.79 4.84 20.21
C LEU A 659 -7.53 4.58 21.53
N ASP A 660 -8.31 3.50 21.53
CA ASP A 660 -9.00 2.98 22.70
C ASP A 660 -8.63 1.52 22.90
N ILE A 661 -8.34 1.13 24.14
CA ILE A 661 -8.07 -0.25 24.54
C ILE A 661 -9.16 -0.69 25.50
N VAL A 662 -9.85 -1.79 25.19
CA VAL A 662 -10.86 -2.39 26.06
C VAL A 662 -10.33 -3.72 26.55
N CYS A 663 -10.16 -3.87 27.86
CA CYS A 663 -9.57 -5.07 28.44
C CYS A 663 -10.02 -5.33 29.88
N VAL A 664 -9.95 -6.59 30.33
CA VAL A 664 -10.03 -6.93 31.76
C VAL A 664 -8.70 -6.64 32.45
N ARG A 665 -7.61 -7.03 31.79
CA ARG A 665 -6.23 -6.77 32.25
C ARG A 665 -5.41 -6.24 31.09
N LEU A 666 -4.52 -5.30 31.43
CA LEU A 666 -3.59 -4.74 30.47
C LEU A 666 -2.27 -5.54 30.54
N PRO A 667 -1.64 -5.88 29.40
CA PRO A 667 -0.32 -6.49 29.37
C PRO A 667 0.69 -5.67 30.16
N ALA A 668 1.63 -6.34 30.83
CA ALA A 668 2.63 -5.68 31.68
C ALA A 668 3.46 -4.66 30.89
N GLU A 669 3.71 -4.94 29.62
CA GLU A 669 4.45 -4.12 28.67
C GLU A 669 3.75 -2.78 28.41
N LEU A 670 2.41 -2.76 28.46
CA LEU A 670 1.60 -1.57 28.26
C LEU A 670 1.25 -0.85 29.57
N THR A 671 1.49 -1.47 30.73
CA THR A 671 1.36 -0.79 32.02
C THR A 671 2.47 0.25 32.21
N ASP A 672 2.16 1.33 32.93
CA ASP A 672 3.15 2.38 33.18
C ASP A 672 4.37 1.83 33.92
N SER A 673 5.53 1.87 33.26
CA SER A 673 6.81 1.67 33.93
C SER A 673 7.11 2.91 34.80
N PRO A 674 7.67 2.74 36.01
CA PRO A 674 7.92 3.81 36.98
C PRO A 674 9.13 4.69 36.62
N HIS A 675 9.14 5.27 35.42
CA HIS A 675 10.22 6.14 34.96
C HIS A 675 9.97 7.65 35.18
N ASP A 676 8.89 8.01 35.87
CA ASP A 676 8.51 9.41 36.13
C ASP A 676 8.88 9.92 37.55
N GLU A 677 10.01 9.44 38.11
CA GLU A 677 10.51 9.88 39.44
C GLU A 677 11.83 10.67 39.40
N ARG A 678 12.36 11.03 38.23
CA ARG A 678 13.50 11.95 38.15
C ARG A 678 13.07 13.33 37.69
N ALA A 679 12.63 14.12 38.67
CA ALA A 679 12.83 15.57 38.84
C ALA A 679 11.58 16.27 39.39
N ARG A 680 11.30 16.10 40.68
CA ARG A 680 10.60 17.15 41.46
C ARG A 680 11.43 17.45 42.70
N PRO A 681 12.04 18.64 42.83
CA PRO A 681 12.60 19.07 44.10
C PRO A 681 11.47 19.27 45.10
N GLY A 682 11.64 18.71 46.30
CA GLY A 682 10.58 18.49 47.29
C GLY A 682 9.82 19.73 47.75
N SER A 683 8.51 19.55 47.97
CA SER A 683 7.68 20.51 48.68
C SER A 683 7.96 20.42 50.19
N GLY A 684 8.54 21.50 50.72
CA GLY A 684 8.58 21.77 52.15
C GLY A 684 7.20 22.20 52.64
N ALA A 685 6.75 21.53 53.70
CA ALA A 685 5.46 21.72 54.36
C ALA A 685 5.18 23.17 54.82
N ALA A 686 3.95 23.64 54.59
CA ALA A 686 3.31 24.68 55.41
C ALA A 686 1.80 24.41 55.54
N LYS A 687 1.33 24.52 56.79
CA LYS A 687 -0.02 24.19 57.29
C LYS A 687 -1.14 25.12 56.78
N PRO A 688 -2.42 24.68 56.84
CA PRO A 688 -3.56 25.41 56.33
C PRO A 688 -4.09 26.43 57.34
N THR A 689 -4.61 27.55 56.83
CA THR A 689 -5.52 28.44 57.55
C THR A 689 -6.78 28.66 56.73
N SER A 690 -7.90 28.47 57.43
CA SER A 690 -9.30 28.53 57.00
C SER A 690 -9.85 29.94 56.84
N SER A 691 -10.74 30.12 55.85
CA SER A 691 -11.96 30.95 55.84
C SER A 691 -12.45 30.98 54.37
N GLY A 692 -13.62 30.50 53.95
CA GLY A 692 -14.94 30.61 54.54
C GLY A 692 -15.67 31.80 53.90
N GLN A 693 -16.56 31.55 52.91
CA GLN A 693 -17.90 32.14 52.81
C GLN A 693 -18.63 31.78 51.50
N ASP A 694 -19.92 31.50 51.69
CA ASP A 694 -20.98 31.22 50.74
C ASP A 694 -21.21 32.34 49.71
N MET A 695 -21.89 32.02 48.60
CA MET A 695 -23.25 32.53 48.30
C MET A 695 -23.78 32.00 46.96
N ALA A 696 -25.06 31.63 46.97
CA ALA A 696 -25.86 31.09 45.89
C ALA A 696 -26.58 32.18 45.05
N GLY A 697 -27.16 31.77 43.92
CA GLY A 697 -28.16 32.51 43.13
C GLY A 697 -28.05 32.14 41.64
N ASP A 698 -28.73 31.12 41.14
CA ASP A 698 -30.16 31.00 40.77
C ASP A 698 -30.56 31.67 39.43
N CYS A 699 -31.46 30.97 38.76
CA CYS A 699 -31.83 30.93 37.35
C CYS A 699 -32.49 32.20 36.78
N GLY A 700 -32.51 32.26 35.44
CA GLY A 700 -33.41 33.15 34.70
C GLY A 700 -33.51 32.80 33.21
N VAL A 701 -34.51 31.99 32.87
CA VAL A 701 -34.97 31.72 31.49
C VAL A 701 -35.95 32.82 31.06
N SER A 702 -35.86 33.31 29.82
CA SER A 702 -37.04 33.89 29.15
C SER A 702 -36.98 33.71 27.63
N ALA A 703 -38.03 33.12 27.09
CA ALA A 703 -38.35 33.03 25.67
C ALA A 703 -39.09 34.28 25.19
N PHE A 704 -38.95 34.64 23.89
CA PHE A 704 -39.95 35.42 23.16
C PHE A 704 -40.01 34.99 21.69
N ALA A 705 -41.24 34.92 21.19
CA ALA A 705 -41.62 34.53 19.84
C ALA A 705 -42.14 35.72 19.02
N GLY A 706 -42.13 35.55 17.70
CA GLY A 706 -42.83 36.34 16.68
C GLY A 706 -42.05 36.30 15.36
N GLN A 707 -42.60 36.32 14.15
CA GLN A 707 -43.91 36.04 13.56
C GLN A 707 -43.68 36.20 12.02
N LYS A 708 -44.38 35.44 11.17
CA LYS A 708 -44.20 35.41 9.70
C LYS A 708 -44.70 36.68 8.98
N THR A 709 -44.09 37.01 7.84
CA THR A 709 -44.77 37.65 6.69
C THR A 709 -44.24 37.10 5.36
N THR A 710 -45.17 36.75 4.49
CA THR A 710 -45.03 36.20 3.12
C THR A 710 -44.95 37.30 2.06
N SER A 711 -44.17 37.09 0.99
CA SER A 711 -44.42 37.72 -0.31
C SER A 711 -43.94 36.83 -1.47
N ASP A 712 -44.89 36.46 -2.34
CA ASP A 712 -44.73 35.80 -3.63
C ASP A 712 -43.88 36.62 -4.61
N THR A 713 -42.99 35.96 -5.37
CA THR A 713 -42.62 36.42 -6.71
C THR A 713 -42.26 35.24 -7.61
N GLN A 714 -43.16 34.91 -8.55
CA GLN A 714 -42.91 33.97 -9.65
C GLN A 714 -41.88 34.56 -10.64
N GLN A 715 -40.81 33.82 -10.91
CA GLN A 715 -39.97 34.04 -12.11
C GLN A 715 -39.70 32.70 -12.80
N SER A 716 -40.05 32.64 -14.09
CA SER A 716 -39.93 31.49 -14.98
C SER A 716 -38.48 31.19 -15.35
N ALA A 717 -38.04 29.95 -15.14
CA ALA A 717 -36.74 29.46 -15.61
C ALA A 717 -36.75 29.10 -17.11
N ARG A 718 -35.67 29.49 -17.81
CA ARG A 718 -35.36 29.22 -19.23
C ARG A 718 -35.12 27.72 -19.50
N PRO A 719 -35.27 27.23 -20.75
CA PRO A 719 -35.39 25.79 -21.07
C PRO A 719 -34.08 24.96 -21.03
N VAL A 720 -33.05 25.41 -20.32
CA VAL A 720 -31.73 24.72 -20.21
C VAL A 720 -31.65 23.82 -18.96
N SER A 721 -32.57 23.95 -18.01
CA SER A 721 -32.45 23.32 -16.68
C SER A 721 -33.02 21.90 -16.56
N ARG A 722 -33.94 21.47 -17.42
CA ARG A 722 -34.67 20.20 -17.18
C ARG A 722 -33.77 18.96 -17.27
N ARG A 723 -32.82 18.95 -18.21
CA ARG A 723 -31.90 17.81 -18.42
C ARG A 723 -30.87 17.64 -17.29
N PHE A 724 -30.39 18.73 -16.71
CA PHE A 724 -29.50 18.70 -15.55
C PHE A 724 -30.24 18.33 -14.27
N VAL A 725 -31.49 18.79 -14.12
CA VAL A 725 -32.35 18.38 -13.01
C VAL A 725 -32.68 16.89 -13.10
N ASP A 726 -32.96 16.36 -14.30
CA ASP A 726 -33.23 14.93 -14.50
C ASP A 726 -31.97 14.08 -14.21
N LEU A 727 -30.77 14.50 -14.66
CA LEU A 727 -29.49 13.84 -14.37
C LEU A 727 -29.17 13.85 -12.86
N GLY A 728 -29.30 15.01 -12.20
CA GLY A 728 -29.08 15.10 -10.75
C GLY A 728 -30.13 14.31 -9.95
N ALA A 729 -31.38 14.24 -10.42
CA ALA A 729 -32.41 13.42 -9.80
C ALA A 729 -32.10 11.93 -9.94
N GLU A 730 -31.56 11.48 -11.08
CA GLU A 730 -31.11 10.10 -11.28
C GLU A 730 -29.96 9.73 -10.32
N GLU A 731 -28.99 10.63 -10.11
CA GLU A 731 -27.89 10.45 -9.16
C GLU A 731 -28.37 10.40 -7.71
N VAL A 732 -29.27 11.31 -7.31
CA VAL A 732 -29.85 11.31 -5.95
C VAL A 732 -30.69 10.05 -5.71
N VAL A 733 -31.43 9.57 -6.72
CA VAL A 733 -32.19 8.33 -6.63
C VAL A 733 -31.26 7.11 -6.58
N ALA A 734 -30.14 7.11 -7.29
CA ALA A 734 -29.13 6.06 -7.20
C ALA A 734 -28.51 6.00 -5.79
N LEU A 735 -28.14 7.17 -5.25
CA LEU A 735 -27.60 7.29 -3.91
C LEU A 735 -28.60 6.84 -2.83
N LEU A 736 -29.88 7.22 -2.95
CA LEU A 736 -30.95 6.78 -2.03
C LEU A 736 -31.16 5.27 -2.06
N LYS A 737 -31.08 4.64 -3.23
CA LYS A 737 -31.20 3.18 -3.37
C LYS A 737 -30.02 2.43 -2.76
N GLU A 738 -28.84 3.03 -2.77
CA GLU A 738 -27.61 2.43 -2.24
C GLU A 738 -27.46 2.62 -0.73
N THR A 739 -27.97 3.74 -0.18
CA THR A 739 -27.67 4.15 1.20
C THR A 739 -28.87 4.10 2.16
N VAL A 740 -30.11 4.08 1.67
CA VAL A 740 -31.31 4.20 2.51
C VAL A 740 -32.32 3.10 2.18
N ALA A 741 -32.93 2.49 3.21
CA ALA A 741 -33.98 1.49 3.03
C ALA A 741 -35.24 2.10 2.35
N PRO A 742 -35.95 1.37 1.47
CA PRO A 742 -37.05 1.93 0.67
C PRO A 742 -38.19 2.58 1.45
N ASN A 743 -38.47 2.10 2.66
CA ASN A 743 -39.49 2.65 3.55
C ASN A 743 -39.11 4.00 4.18
N LEU A 744 -37.84 4.42 4.08
CA LEU A 744 -37.32 5.67 4.65
C LEU A 744 -37.04 6.75 3.59
N TRP A 745 -37.13 6.44 2.30
CA TRP A 745 -36.83 7.38 1.21
C TRP A 745 -37.67 8.66 1.32
N GLN A 746 -38.96 8.54 1.64
CA GLN A 746 -39.83 9.71 1.77
C GLN A 746 -39.39 10.61 2.93
N ALA A 747 -39.03 10.04 4.07
CA ALA A 747 -38.57 10.81 5.23
C ALA A 747 -37.25 11.56 4.96
N VAL A 748 -36.34 10.94 4.19
CA VAL A 748 -35.07 11.57 3.77
C VAL A 748 -35.32 12.70 2.77
N LEU A 749 -36.19 12.49 1.79
CA LEU A 749 -36.56 13.52 0.83
C LEU A 749 -37.28 14.71 1.49
N ASP A 750 -38.17 14.44 2.44
CA ASP A 750 -38.87 15.47 3.20
C ASP A 750 -37.86 16.29 4.04
N ARG A 751 -36.91 15.62 4.72
CA ARG A 751 -35.86 16.31 5.49
C ARG A 751 -34.88 17.10 4.62
N ALA A 752 -34.53 16.60 3.44
CA ALA A 752 -33.72 17.32 2.48
C ALA A 752 -34.44 18.58 1.97
N GLY A 753 -35.75 18.49 1.74
CA GLY A 753 -36.60 19.65 1.44
C GLY A 753 -36.56 20.70 2.56
N GLU A 754 -36.72 20.28 3.81
CA GLU A 754 -36.64 21.19 4.96
C GLU A 754 -35.28 21.91 5.09
N LEU A 755 -34.18 21.22 4.77
CA LEU A 755 -32.83 21.79 4.83
C LEU A 755 -32.58 22.79 3.69
N LEU A 756 -33.06 22.49 2.48
CA LEU A 756 -32.99 23.40 1.34
C LEU A 756 -33.82 24.65 1.55
N ASP A 757 -34.99 24.53 2.20
CA ASP A 757 -35.80 25.67 2.60
C ASP A 757 -35.11 26.52 3.69
N GLN A 758 -34.30 25.91 4.57
CA GLN A 758 -33.51 26.61 5.58
C GLN A 758 -32.28 27.31 5.00
N GLU A 759 -31.62 26.74 4.00
CA GLU A 759 -30.53 27.38 3.26
C GLU A 759 -31.02 28.50 2.37
N SER A 760 -32.19 28.36 1.74
CA SER A 760 -32.79 29.41 0.91
C SER A 760 -33.31 30.60 1.72
N ALA A 761 -33.47 30.45 3.04
CA ALA A 761 -33.90 31.49 3.98
C ALA A 761 -32.73 32.21 4.69
N ARG A 762 -31.49 31.74 4.50
CA ARG A 762 -30.25 32.41 4.94
C ARG A 762 -29.67 33.24 3.79
#